data_AF-A0A368KSW3-F1
#
_entry.id   AF-A0A368KSW3-F1
#
_cell.length_a   1.000
_cell.length_b   1.000
_cell.length_c   1.000
_cell.angle_alpha   90.00
_cell.angle_beta   90.00
_cell.angle_gamma   90.00
#
_symmetry.space_group_name_H-M   'P 1'
#
loop_
_entity.id
_entity.type
_entity.pdbx_description
1 polymer ?
#
loop_
_entity_poly.entity_id
_entity_poly.type
_entity_poly.pdbx_seq_one_letter_code
_entity_poly.pdbx_strand_id
1 'polypeptide(L)'
;MKVEFAAYGDKKGAHALKISSFQASVVEKTLQITDLAWGLPDSLGSSPMYRARAIDDYFVLTKTIRDTNASRPGMAATTAAFFPLDEVIQVPSFRSLLDLLPDPSVTPVQYSGLDFPLPGSSNSDTKVQLSGMLIESLLDNSDRPVVWAGMDNFTEAVAELWSLIPPSIRRKLGFAFVCDPSVGNKDGYSVLYCPIALASKWTIKLVTEGPLRSGALDPTTELYFLNPSVRFQINQSMDELGISINGFPELRRACACHNTLQNLESSTNLEATKLLRNLGVLSPQSKLGIDARTRVVNEICSRIKSGSLDAMKLVRNIDFAQLEASKMAKSAFFEGIQVCLEDSSSNIGTLAELVLEAVYHSDRDWAEGTISGFAKYSNVCSDVVAGRVWNLFSESPDLAVEAATLMPNIKQHDHVLAVTAPNNVTNDLGIQLCNIAKKQRLPELHAVGLAAHSSIRNAVQELQNSWSPSELRKSLKRLRARVDIDKFLQTVGQIENEQLSAVAAECCAENPQLLPIHFDANSSAWRRVICDIITLSPANPDSLNLIEVAIEDSIQLLLTDELDPAYQRALSKTRFSNIIDAKNRPKLWDKMDPVANPGFLKSTATAMIDRIHEGEIRADEVEPPLLGAIVHPDFRNRLLPSEGERALNKVVNAFDTLNQLGEQDFESWRSTYLARNQPVSNIDAIILGKFVRDRHWEGVASSLANDVNWYRRQDLRPAVSQFPDLLNWIQRYQFGGIAVRVSPDEWWHEVETTLTGLYSNGPRTSGIWERASGNPADLVSEGTATNQWRQCLHGLRNGSQSGELTIKSLLKASLSDYRNNTHLRMLDETIP
;
A
#
# COMPACT_ATOMS: atom_id res chain seq x y z
N MET A 1 37.37 -0.88 73.36
CA MET A 1 37.75 -2.17 72.75
C MET A 1 38.73 -2.91 73.64
N LYS A 2 38.41 -4.16 73.98
CA LYS A 2 39.34 -5.01 74.74
C LYS A 2 40.33 -5.67 73.78
N VAL A 3 41.62 -5.45 73.99
CA VAL A 3 42.71 -6.00 73.17
C VAL A 3 43.38 -7.12 73.93
N GLU A 4 43.49 -8.29 73.30
CA GLU A 4 44.14 -9.46 73.89
C GLU A 4 45.50 -9.72 73.24
N PHE A 5 46.40 -10.41 73.94
CA PHE A 5 47.78 -10.62 73.48
C PHE A 5 48.19 -12.09 73.57
N ALA A 6 49.13 -12.50 72.71
CA ALA A 6 49.82 -13.78 72.80
C ALA A 6 51.28 -13.65 72.35
N ALA A 7 52.15 -14.50 72.90
CA ALA A 7 53.52 -14.68 72.42
C ALA A 7 53.76 -16.11 71.93
N TYR A 8 54.45 -16.23 70.81
CA TYR A 8 54.84 -17.46 70.15
C TYR A 8 56.36 -17.48 69.99
N GLY A 9 56.94 -18.67 70.01
CA GLY A 9 58.38 -18.85 69.83
C GLY A 9 58.83 -20.21 70.33
N ASP A 10 60.11 -20.30 70.70
CA ASP A 10 60.67 -21.56 71.18
C ASP A 10 60.05 -22.02 72.51
N LYS A 11 59.42 -23.21 72.46
CA LYS A 11 58.93 -23.95 73.62
C LYS A 11 59.33 -25.41 73.45
N LYS A 12 60.36 -25.83 74.19
CA LYS A 12 60.93 -27.19 74.16
C LYS A 12 61.45 -27.60 72.76
N GLY A 13 62.06 -26.68 72.02
CA GLY A 13 62.71 -26.97 70.73
C GLY A 13 61.79 -26.91 69.51
N ALA A 14 60.52 -26.53 69.70
CA ALA A 14 59.54 -26.32 68.63
C ALA A 14 58.92 -24.93 68.72
N HIS A 15 58.48 -24.40 67.58
CA HIS A 15 57.75 -23.13 67.51
C HIS A 15 56.31 -23.35 67.98
N ALA A 16 55.92 -22.75 69.10
CA ALA A 16 54.61 -22.95 69.72
C ALA A 16 54.15 -21.72 70.49
N LEU A 17 52.88 -21.75 70.93
CA LEU A 17 52.33 -20.76 71.85
C LEU A 17 53.05 -20.80 73.21
N LYS A 18 53.71 -19.71 73.58
CA LYS A 18 54.38 -19.54 74.88
C LYS A 18 53.37 -19.15 75.94
N ILE A 19 52.61 -18.09 75.70
CA ILE A 19 51.65 -17.50 76.63
C ILE A 19 50.58 -16.68 75.90
N SER A 20 49.38 -16.57 76.47
CA SER A 20 48.29 -15.69 75.99
C SER A 20 47.48 -15.13 77.16
N SER A 21 46.88 -13.95 76.98
CA SER A 21 45.95 -13.34 77.93
C SER A 21 44.55 -13.97 77.95
N PHE A 22 44.23 -14.80 76.95
CA PHE A 22 42.91 -15.44 76.81
C PHE A 22 43.02 -16.82 76.15
N GLN A 23 41.94 -17.60 76.22
CA GLN A 23 41.82 -18.90 75.57
C GLN A 23 40.73 -18.84 74.50
N ALA A 24 41.13 -18.99 73.25
CA ALA A 24 40.22 -19.04 72.10
C ALA A 24 40.89 -19.79 70.94
N SER A 25 40.10 -20.43 70.08
CA SER A 25 40.60 -21.16 68.90
C SER A 25 41.44 -20.28 67.97
N VAL A 26 41.15 -18.98 67.91
CA VAL A 26 41.90 -18.01 67.10
C VAL A 26 43.37 -17.92 67.49
N VAL A 27 43.70 -18.12 68.78
CA VAL A 27 45.08 -18.12 69.28
C VAL A 27 45.85 -19.29 68.69
N GLU A 28 45.25 -20.48 68.67
CA GLU A 28 45.88 -21.67 68.07
C GLU A 28 46.00 -21.56 66.55
N LYS A 29 44.96 -21.05 65.86
CA LYS A 29 44.98 -20.81 64.41
C LYS A 29 46.06 -19.81 64.00
N THR A 30 46.35 -18.82 64.86
CA THR A 30 47.38 -17.79 64.62
C THR A 30 48.80 -18.37 64.58
N LEU A 31 49.04 -19.54 65.20
CA LEU A 31 50.36 -20.20 65.17
C LEU A 31 50.88 -20.42 63.74
N GLN A 32 49.99 -20.65 62.77
CA GLN A 32 50.37 -20.90 61.37
C GLN A 32 51.03 -19.68 60.70
N ILE A 33 50.84 -18.48 61.23
CA ILE A 33 51.35 -17.22 60.66
C ILE A 33 52.40 -16.54 61.56
N THR A 34 52.89 -17.21 62.61
CA THR A 34 53.85 -16.63 63.55
C THR A 34 55.29 -17.12 63.33
N ASP A 35 55.56 -17.97 62.35
CA ASP A 35 56.93 -18.41 62.03
C ASP A 35 57.64 -17.47 61.04
N LEU A 36 58.97 -17.55 60.98
CA LEU A 36 59.80 -16.81 60.02
C LEU A 36 59.38 -17.13 58.58
N ALA A 37 59.43 -16.12 57.70
CA ALA A 37 59.21 -16.35 56.28
C ALA A 37 60.30 -17.28 55.70
N TRP A 38 59.88 -18.26 54.91
CA TRP A 38 60.83 -19.17 54.25
C TRP A 38 61.74 -18.39 53.29
N GLY A 39 63.06 -18.63 53.37
CA GLY A 39 64.05 -17.93 52.56
C GLY A 39 64.41 -16.53 53.07
N LEU A 40 64.17 -16.22 54.35
CA LEU A 40 64.55 -14.96 54.99
C LEU A 40 66.08 -14.71 54.89
N PRO A 41 66.53 -13.61 54.24
CA PRO A 41 67.95 -13.24 54.17
C PRO A 41 68.55 -12.97 55.55
N ASP A 42 69.77 -13.45 55.79
CA ASP A 42 70.48 -13.22 57.07
C ASP A 42 70.83 -11.74 57.29
N SER A 43 70.97 -10.95 56.21
CA SER A 43 71.23 -9.51 56.26
C SER A 43 70.14 -8.69 56.96
N LEU A 44 68.94 -9.27 57.16
CA LEU A 44 67.82 -8.58 57.82
C LEU A 44 67.89 -8.68 59.36
N GLY A 45 68.82 -9.46 59.92
CA GLY A 45 69.07 -9.52 61.36
C GLY A 45 67.79 -9.67 62.20
N SER A 46 67.57 -8.72 63.12
CA SER A 46 66.41 -8.64 64.03
C SER A 46 65.32 -7.67 63.55
N SER A 47 65.30 -7.30 62.26
CA SER A 47 64.28 -6.40 61.71
C SER A 47 62.87 -6.96 61.92
N PRO A 48 61.91 -6.14 62.39
CA PRO A 48 60.56 -6.59 62.66
C PRO A 48 59.80 -6.89 61.36
N MET A 49 59.15 -8.04 61.32
CA MET A 49 58.27 -8.51 60.25
C MET A 49 56.84 -8.51 60.77
N TYR A 50 55.98 -7.73 60.13
CA TYR A 50 54.59 -7.56 60.49
C TYR A 50 53.69 -8.42 59.61
N ARG A 51 52.64 -8.97 60.21
CA ARG A 51 51.52 -9.55 59.46
C ARG A 51 50.22 -9.14 60.11
N ALA A 52 49.21 -8.81 59.32
CA ALA A 52 47.87 -8.55 59.82
C ALA A 52 46.81 -9.19 58.93
N ARG A 53 45.76 -9.77 59.51
CA ARG A 53 44.56 -10.21 58.80
C ARG A 53 43.41 -10.47 59.77
N ALA A 54 42.19 -10.56 59.24
CA ALA A 54 41.07 -11.13 59.97
C ALA A 54 41.23 -12.66 60.12
N ILE A 55 41.03 -13.18 61.33
CA ILE A 55 40.94 -14.62 61.65
C ILE A 55 39.77 -14.78 62.62
N ASP A 56 38.74 -15.53 62.20
CA ASP A 56 37.46 -15.61 62.92
C ASP A 56 36.92 -14.18 63.20
N ASP A 57 36.51 -13.88 64.44
CA ASP A 57 35.96 -12.57 64.84
C ASP A 57 37.03 -11.55 65.28
N TYR A 58 38.31 -11.82 64.99
CA TYR A 58 39.42 -10.96 65.39
C TYR A 58 40.24 -10.46 64.20
N PHE A 59 40.64 -9.19 64.25
CA PHE A 59 41.76 -8.71 63.48
C PHE A 59 43.04 -9.01 64.24
N VAL A 60 43.90 -9.83 63.67
CA VAL A 60 45.13 -10.31 64.31
C VAL A 60 46.31 -9.60 63.70
N LEU A 61 47.06 -8.87 64.52
CA LEU A 61 48.29 -8.18 64.14
C LEU A 61 49.47 -8.87 64.83
N THR A 62 50.50 -9.23 64.08
CA THR A 62 51.68 -9.91 64.60
C THR A 62 52.95 -9.12 64.30
N LYS A 63 53.91 -9.17 65.22
CA LYS A 63 55.27 -8.66 65.07
C LYS A 63 56.23 -9.80 65.34
N THR A 64 56.99 -10.19 64.32
CA THR A 64 57.91 -11.32 64.36
C THR A 64 59.35 -10.82 64.16
N ILE A 65 60.28 -11.32 64.95
CA ILE A 65 61.73 -11.12 64.77
C ILE A 65 62.43 -12.48 64.78
N ARG A 66 63.67 -12.51 64.29
CA ARG A 66 64.55 -13.68 64.48
C ARG A 66 64.94 -13.76 65.95
N ASP A 67 64.68 -14.91 66.59
CA ASP A 67 65.06 -15.16 67.98
C ASP A 67 66.51 -15.61 68.06
N THR A 68 67.40 -14.71 68.46
CA THR A 68 68.83 -15.02 68.66
C THR A 68 69.10 -15.79 69.96
N ASN A 69 68.11 -15.89 70.85
CA ASN A 69 68.21 -16.54 72.16
C ASN A 69 67.55 -17.93 72.20
N ALA A 70 67.00 -18.41 71.07
CA ALA A 70 66.33 -19.70 70.97
C ALA A 70 67.31 -20.89 71.05
N SER A 71 66.79 -22.07 71.41
CA SER A 71 67.56 -23.31 71.50
C SER A 71 68.06 -23.84 70.16
N ARG A 72 67.44 -23.41 69.04
CA ARG A 72 67.84 -23.78 67.67
C ARG A 72 67.97 -22.52 66.78
N PRO A 73 68.97 -22.46 65.87
CA PRO A 73 69.08 -21.39 64.89
C PRO A 73 67.84 -21.34 63.97
N GLY A 74 67.46 -20.12 63.56
CA GLY A 74 66.34 -19.91 62.64
C GLY A 74 64.95 -19.90 63.28
N MET A 75 64.86 -19.68 64.60
CA MET A 75 63.59 -19.53 65.30
C MET A 75 63.00 -18.12 65.21
N ALA A 76 61.67 -18.04 65.26
CA ALA A 76 60.93 -16.80 65.41
C ALA A 76 60.62 -16.51 66.90
N ALA A 77 60.68 -15.23 67.26
CA ALA A 77 59.98 -14.70 68.42
C ALA A 77 58.87 -13.77 67.92
N THR A 78 57.63 -14.04 68.31
CA THR A 78 56.45 -13.33 67.79
C THR A 78 55.51 -12.90 68.89
N THR A 79 55.09 -11.65 68.86
CA THR A 79 53.95 -11.15 69.65
C THR A 79 52.77 -10.93 68.72
N ALA A 80 51.58 -11.23 69.20
CA ALA A 80 50.32 -11.02 68.49
C ALA A 80 49.36 -10.22 69.36
N ALA A 81 48.70 -9.24 68.76
CA ALA A 81 47.57 -8.51 69.33
C ALA A 81 46.29 -8.94 68.60
N PHE A 82 45.24 -9.21 69.37
CA PHE A 82 43.93 -9.66 68.91
C PHE A 82 42.92 -8.57 69.21
N PHE A 83 42.36 -8.00 68.15
CA PHE A 83 41.37 -6.94 68.24
C PHE A 83 40.00 -7.47 67.78
N PRO A 84 38.92 -7.26 68.54
CA PRO A 84 37.56 -7.54 68.05
C PRO A 84 37.33 -6.87 66.70
N LEU A 85 36.98 -7.65 65.68
CA LEU A 85 36.96 -7.21 64.28
C LEU A 85 35.97 -6.07 64.04
N ASP A 86 34.81 -6.08 64.70
CA ASP A 86 33.78 -5.04 64.52
C ASP A 86 34.16 -3.71 65.18
N GLU A 87 35.01 -3.73 66.20
CA GLU A 87 35.48 -2.53 66.91
C GLU A 87 36.73 -1.95 66.25
N VAL A 88 37.69 -2.80 65.84
CA VAL A 88 38.99 -2.34 65.32
C VAL A 88 38.87 -1.61 63.99
N ILE A 89 37.92 -2.01 63.13
CA ILE A 89 37.67 -1.34 61.85
C ILE A 89 37.17 0.11 62.03
N GLN A 90 36.68 0.47 63.23
CA GLN A 90 36.28 1.84 63.57
C GLN A 90 37.46 2.70 64.02
N VAL A 91 38.61 2.10 64.32
CA VAL A 91 39.80 2.84 64.74
C VAL A 91 40.37 3.61 63.53
N PRO A 92 40.52 4.94 63.61
CA PRO A 92 40.95 5.74 62.45
C PRO A 92 42.43 5.60 62.13
N SER A 93 43.28 5.38 63.13
CA SER A 93 44.74 5.28 62.97
C SER A 93 45.23 3.85 63.20
N PHE A 94 45.78 3.23 62.15
CA PHE A 94 46.47 1.94 62.27
C PHE A 94 47.75 2.05 63.09
N ARG A 95 48.38 3.24 63.12
CA ARG A 95 49.61 3.45 63.90
C ARG A 95 49.39 3.20 65.37
N SER A 96 48.26 3.67 65.89
CA SER A 96 47.85 3.40 67.27
C SER A 96 47.66 1.91 67.56
N LEU A 97 47.42 1.06 66.55
CA LEU A 97 47.36 -0.39 66.71
C LEU A 97 48.76 -1.03 66.69
N LEU A 98 49.65 -0.53 65.84
CA LEU A 98 51.06 -0.98 65.78
C LEU A 98 51.80 -0.69 67.08
N ASP A 99 51.56 0.46 67.70
CA ASP A 99 52.23 0.88 68.93
C ASP A 99 51.84 0.02 70.16
N LEU A 100 50.73 -0.74 70.07
CA LEU A 100 50.29 -1.67 71.12
C LEU A 100 51.05 -3.00 71.12
N LEU A 101 51.75 -3.33 70.03
CA LEU A 101 52.44 -4.62 69.93
C LEU A 101 53.64 -4.66 70.89
N PRO A 102 53.67 -5.62 71.83
CA PRO A 102 54.82 -5.81 72.71
C PRO A 102 56.08 -6.16 71.91
N ASP A 103 57.26 -5.85 72.46
CA ASP A 103 58.53 -6.27 71.88
C ASP A 103 58.66 -7.81 71.91
N PRO A 104 58.81 -8.49 70.77
CA PRO A 104 58.90 -9.95 70.75
C PRO A 104 60.16 -10.51 71.41
N SER A 105 61.22 -9.70 71.58
CA SER A 105 62.45 -10.11 72.27
C SER A 105 62.23 -10.32 73.77
N VAL A 106 61.14 -9.78 74.33
CA VAL A 106 60.80 -9.89 75.75
C VAL A 106 59.50 -10.69 75.89
N THR A 107 59.58 -11.91 76.41
CA THR A 107 58.39 -12.68 76.79
C THR A 107 57.99 -12.32 78.23
N PRO A 108 56.89 -11.60 78.46
CA PRO A 108 56.44 -11.29 79.82
C PRO A 108 55.97 -12.54 80.56
N VAL A 109 56.02 -12.49 81.89
CA VAL A 109 55.59 -13.59 82.77
C VAL A 109 54.07 -13.83 82.66
N GLN A 110 53.30 -12.79 82.36
CA GLN A 110 51.85 -12.85 82.14
C GLN A 110 51.41 -11.75 81.17
N TYR A 111 50.46 -12.07 80.28
CA TYR A 111 49.68 -11.05 79.57
C TYR A 111 48.32 -10.87 80.25
N SER A 112 47.90 -9.62 80.41
CA SER A 112 46.52 -9.23 80.71
C SER A 112 45.94 -8.48 79.51
N GLY A 113 44.66 -8.70 79.21
CA GLY A 113 43.96 -7.90 78.21
C GLY A 113 44.02 -6.41 78.56
N LEU A 114 44.12 -5.55 77.54
CA LEU A 114 44.18 -4.11 77.67
C LEU A 114 42.88 -3.49 77.18
N ASP A 115 42.26 -2.65 78.01
CA ASP A 115 41.15 -1.81 77.55
C ASP A 115 41.72 -0.65 76.72
N PHE A 116 41.58 -0.75 75.41
CA PHE A 116 41.95 0.30 74.47
C PHE A 116 40.76 1.23 74.27
N PRO A 117 40.86 2.52 74.65
CA PRO A 117 39.82 3.49 74.37
C PRO A 117 39.73 3.68 72.86
N LEU A 118 38.54 3.55 72.29
CA LEU A 118 38.32 3.89 70.88
C LEU A 118 38.60 5.39 70.73
N PRO A 119 39.68 5.81 70.03
CA PRO A 119 40.00 7.22 69.94
C PRO A 119 38.88 7.95 69.20
N GLY A 120 38.44 9.09 69.72
CA GLY A 120 37.74 10.08 68.89
C GLY A 120 38.66 10.54 67.76
N SER A 121 38.11 10.85 66.59
CA SER A 121 38.86 11.23 65.38
C SER A 121 40.03 12.16 65.67
N SER A 122 41.25 11.63 65.73
CA SER A 122 42.46 12.42 65.83
C SER A 122 43.07 12.58 64.44
N ASN A 123 43.28 13.84 64.04
CA ASN A 123 44.06 14.17 62.85
C ASN A 123 45.53 13.86 63.17
N SER A 124 46.07 12.76 62.64
CA SER A 124 47.51 12.53 62.67
C SER A 124 48.18 13.34 61.57
N ASP A 125 49.00 14.32 61.96
CA ASP A 125 49.74 15.25 61.11
C ASP A 125 50.97 14.64 60.38
N THR A 126 51.03 13.32 60.21
CA THR A 126 52.16 12.68 59.54
C THR A 126 51.93 12.63 58.04
N LYS A 127 52.52 13.61 57.32
CA LYS A 127 52.62 13.60 55.85
C LYS A 127 53.61 12.55 55.37
N VAL A 128 53.20 11.29 55.38
CA VAL A 128 53.75 10.32 54.42
C VAL A 128 52.91 10.46 53.13
N GLN A 129 53.54 10.31 51.97
CA GLN A 129 52.84 10.36 50.69
C GLN A 129 52.53 8.94 50.26
N LEU A 130 51.25 8.55 50.28
CA LEU A 130 50.84 7.23 49.82
C LEU A 130 51.31 6.98 48.38
N SER A 131 51.82 5.77 48.12
CA SER A 131 52.22 5.40 46.77
C SER A 131 51.00 5.28 45.85
N GLY A 132 50.94 6.09 44.79
CA GLY A 132 49.85 5.99 43.81
C GLY A 132 49.81 4.64 43.11
N MET A 133 50.98 4.02 42.92
CA MET A 133 51.09 2.68 42.36
C MET A 133 50.48 1.61 43.27
N LEU A 134 50.53 1.79 44.60
CA LEU A 134 49.88 0.89 45.56
C LEU A 134 48.36 0.99 45.42
N ILE A 135 47.82 2.21 45.43
CA ILE A 135 46.38 2.46 45.26
C ILE A 135 45.89 1.88 43.93
N GLU A 136 46.54 2.24 42.83
CA GLU A 136 46.16 1.78 41.49
C GLU A 136 46.16 0.26 41.40
N SER A 137 47.20 -0.39 41.94
CA SER A 137 47.29 -1.84 41.95
C SER A 137 46.20 -2.49 42.80
N LEU A 138 45.78 -1.87 43.91
CA LEU A 138 44.68 -2.35 44.76
C LEU A 138 43.32 -2.17 44.08
N LEU A 139 43.13 -1.09 43.31
CA LEU A 139 41.88 -0.81 42.59
C LEU A 139 41.70 -1.63 41.31
N ASP A 140 42.80 -2.11 40.71
CA ASP A 140 42.79 -2.93 39.49
C ASP A 140 42.66 -4.44 39.76
N ASN A 141 43.19 -4.96 40.88
CA ASN A 141 43.27 -6.40 41.14
C ASN A 141 42.25 -6.88 42.19
N SER A 142 41.31 -7.75 41.78
CA SER A 142 40.40 -8.42 42.72
C SER A 142 40.93 -9.75 43.27
N ASP A 143 41.85 -10.41 42.56
CA ASP A 143 42.13 -11.85 42.79
C ASP A 143 43.56 -12.15 43.26
N ARG A 144 44.45 -11.15 43.32
CA ARG A 144 45.85 -11.33 43.72
C ARG A 144 46.33 -10.19 44.63
N PRO A 145 47.17 -10.49 45.64
CA PRO A 145 47.77 -9.46 46.46
C PRO A 145 48.71 -8.55 45.65
N VAL A 146 48.78 -7.30 46.06
CA VAL A 146 49.78 -6.34 45.57
C VAL A 146 51.11 -6.57 46.31
N VAL A 147 52.24 -6.52 45.63
CA VAL A 147 53.56 -6.77 46.25
C VAL A 147 54.35 -5.46 46.40
N TRP A 148 54.67 -5.09 47.64
CA TRP A 148 55.53 -3.96 47.99
C TRP A 148 57.00 -4.40 48.12
N ALA A 149 57.89 -3.70 47.43
CA ALA A 149 59.34 -3.93 47.50
C ALA A 149 59.99 -3.05 48.56
N GLY A 150 60.66 -3.68 49.53
CA GLY A 150 61.33 -3.00 50.63
C GLY A 150 60.60 -3.16 51.95
N MET A 151 61.33 -2.93 53.04
CA MET A 151 60.78 -2.95 54.40
C MET A 151 60.57 -1.54 54.95
N ASP A 152 61.30 -0.56 54.43
CA ASP A 152 61.20 0.83 54.82
C ASP A 152 59.83 1.40 54.40
N ASN A 153 59.28 2.30 55.22
CA ASN A 153 58.01 3.01 55.02
C ASN A 153 56.75 2.16 54.78
N PHE A 154 56.85 0.83 54.81
CA PHE A 154 55.71 -0.06 54.54
C PHE A 154 54.60 0.11 55.60
N THR A 155 54.97 0.12 56.88
CA THR A 155 54.02 0.28 57.99
C THR A 155 53.32 1.63 57.96
N GLU A 156 54.04 2.67 57.54
CA GLU A 156 53.54 4.03 57.35
C GLU A 156 52.55 4.08 56.18
N ALA A 157 52.88 3.46 55.05
CA ALA A 157 51.98 3.37 53.89
C ALA A 157 50.69 2.61 54.21
N VAL A 158 50.77 1.50 54.95
CA VAL A 158 49.57 0.77 55.39
C VAL A 158 48.74 1.62 56.37
N ALA A 159 49.38 2.36 57.27
CA ALA A 159 48.68 3.21 58.22
C ALA A 159 47.94 4.38 57.56
N GLU A 160 48.57 5.00 56.56
CA GLU A 160 47.93 6.02 55.74
C GLU A 160 46.77 5.42 54.93
N LEU A 161 46.97 4.28 54.25
CA LEU A 161 45.90 3.58 53.52
C LEU A 161 44.69 3.28 54.42
N TRP A 162 44.93 2.75 55.62
CA TRP A 162 43.88 2.44 56.61
C TRP A 162 43.02 3.66 56.95
N SER A 163 43.65 4.83 57.10
CA SER A 163 42.94 6.07 57.44
C SER A 163 42.01 6.57 56.32
N LEU A 164 42.30 6.21 55.07
CA LEU A 164 41.59 6.67 53.87
C LEU A 164 40.45 5.75 53.44
N ILE A 165 40.53 4.46 53.77
CA ILE A 165 39.55 3.45 53.34
C ILE A 165 38.37 3.31 54.32
N PRO A 166 37.16 2.95 53.83
CA PRO A 166 36.00 2.69 54.68
C PRO A 166 36.19 1.48 55.62
N PRO A 167 35.46 1.41 56.76
CA PRO A 167 35.50 0.28 57.70
C PRO A 167 35.25 -1.09 57.06
N SER A 168 34.41 -1.15 56.02
CA SER A 168 34.12 -2.39 55.31
C SER A 168 35.33 -2.94 54.53
N ILE A 169 36.19 -2.08 53.97
CA ILE A 169 37.44 -2.48 53.34
C ILE A 169 38.48 -2.84 54.41
N ARG A 170 38.56 -2.09 55.52
CA ARG A 170 39.46 -2.39 56.65
C ARG A 170 39.28 -3.82 57.17
N ARG A 171 38.03 -4.30 57.21
CA ARG A 171 37.69 -5.68 57.61
C ARG A 171 38.45 -6.75 56.82
N LYS A 172 38.71 -6.50 55.53
CA LYS A 172 39.39 -7.44 54.63
C LYS A 172 40.85 -7.08 54.38
N LEU A 173 41.31 -5.92 54.85
CA LEU A 173 42.68 -5.49 54.63
C LEU A 173 43.63 -6.45 55.37
N GLY A 174 44.32 -7.28 54.60
CA GLY A 174 45.36 -8.16 55.12
C GLY A 174 46.71 -7.77 54.53
N PHE A 175 47.76 -7.87 55.33
CA PHE A 175 49.11 -7.83 54.80
C PHE A 175 50.08 -8.81 55.46
N ALA A 176 51.11 -9.21 54.71
CA ALA A 176 52.13 -10.11 55.24
C ALA A 176 53.52 -9.89 54.65
N PHE A 177 54.52 -10.06 55.50
CA PHE A 177 55.91 -10.22 55.07
C PHE A 177 56.15 -11.60 54.47
N VAL A 178 56.64 -11.64 53.23
CA VAL A 178 56.89 -12.86 52.46
C VAL A 178 58.20 -12.75 51.66
N CYS A 179 58.99 -13.81 51.62
CA CYS A 179 60.24 -13.88 50.84
C CYS A 179 60.15 -14.76 49.58
N ASP A 180 59.16 -15.65 49.51
CA ASP A 180 58.92 -16.55 48.38
C ASP A 180 57.54 -16.30 47.74
N PRO A 181 57.49 -15.92 46.44
CA PRO A 181 56.25 -15.78 45.68
C PRO A 181 55.31 -17.01 45.71
N SER A 182 55.84 -18.22 45.90
CA SER A 182 55.05 -19.47 45.90
C SER A 182 54.10 -19.59 47.11
N VAL A 183 54.40 -18.87 48.20
CA VAL A 183 53.66 -18.92 49.47
C VAL A 183 52.57 -17.85 49.54
N GLY A 184 52.80 -16.68 48.93
CA GLY A 184 51.99 -15.48 49.15
C GLY A 184 50.55 -15.50 48.59
N ASN A 185 50.26 -16.29 47.56
CA ASN A 185 48.97 -16.24 46.85
C ASN A 185 47.81 -17.02 47.51
N LYS A 186 48.04 -17.72 48.64
CA LYS A 186 47.07 -18.68 49.19
C LYS A 186 46.25 -18.19 50.40
N ASP A 187 46.62 -17.07 51.00
CA ASP A 187 46.20 -16.73 52.39
C ASP A 187 45.30 -15.48 52.54
N GLY A 188 44.72 -14.97 51.45
CA GLY A 188 43.72 -13.90 51.50
C GLY A 188 44.27 -12.52 51.89
N TYR A 189 45.55 -12.25 51.67
CA TYR A 189 46.17 -10.95 51.90
C TYR A 189 45.88 -9.98 50.75
N SER A 190 45.70 -8.69 51.07
CA SER A 190 45.56 -7.61 50.09
C SER A 190 46.93 -7.08 49.63
N VAL A 191 47.89 -7.02 50.56
CA VAL A 191 49.24 -6.50 50.30
C VAL A 191 50.29 -7.46 50.86
N LEU A 192 51.23 -7.89 50.04
CA LEU A 192 52.44 -8.58 50.48
C LEU A 192 53.59 -7.60 50.44
N TYR A 193 54.57 -7.76 51.31
CA TYR A 193 55.81 -7.00 51.20
C TYR A 193 57.02 -7.90 51.41
N CYS A 194 58.11 -7.56 50.72
CA CYS A 194 59.30 -8.38 50.67
C CYS A 194 60.58 -7.52 50.73
N PRO A 195 61.73 -8.10 51.10
CA PRO A 195 63.01 -7.40 51.03
C PRO A 195 63.33 -6.96 49.59
N ILE A 196 63.87 -5.75 49.42
CA ILE A 196 64.18 -5.19 48.09
C ILE A 196 65.10 -6.11 47.26
N ALA A 197 66.03 -6.80 47.92
CA ALA A 197 66.94 -7.77 47.30
C ALA A 197 66.23 -8.99 46.67
N LEU A 198 64.99 -9.26 47.07
CA LEU A 198 64.16 -10.35 46.57
C LEU A 198 63.09 -9.87 45.59
N ALA A 199 63.00 -8.57 45.30
CA ALA A 199 61.97 -8.00 44.42
C ALA A 199 61.99 -8.65 43.03
N SER A 200 63.16 -8.94 42.46
CA SER A 200 63.30 -9.57 41.14
C SER A 200 62.66 -10.96 41.00
N LYS A 201 62.33 -11.63 42.12
CA LYS A 201 61.66 -12.94 42.11
C LYS A 201 60.16 -12.84 41.82
N TRP A 202 59.56 -11.66 41.95
CA TRP A 202 58.12 -11.48 41.83
C TRP A 202 57.76 -11.05 40.40
N THR A 203 56.92 -11.83 39.71
CA THR A 203 56.38 -11.52 38.37
C THR A 203 55.05 -10.77 38.41
N ILE A 204 54.55 -10.47 39.61
CA ILE A 204 53.30 -9.72 39.87
C ILE A 204 53.60 -8.21 39.82
N LYS A 205 52.57 -7.36 39.61
CA LYS A 205 52.68 -5.89 39.66
C LYS A 205 53.35 -5.48 40.99
N LEU A 206 54.62 -5.13 40.88
CA LEU A 206 55.52 -4.84 41.98
C LEU A 206 55.50 -3.33 42.21
N VAL A 207 55.25 -2.91 43.44
CA VAL A 207 55.16 -1.50 43.79
C VAL A 207 56.43 -1.10 44.52
N THR A 208 57.21 -0.24 43.88
CA THR A 208 58.35 0.47 44.49
C THR A 208 57.92 1.87 44.90
N GLU A 209 58.60 2.42 45.89
CA GLU A 209 58.34 3.75 46.46
C GLU A 209 58.26 4.84 45.39
N GLY A 210 57.27 5.72 45.55
CA GLY A 210 57.09 6.89 44.71
C GLY A 210 55.76 7.56 45.02
N PRO A 211 55.67 8.91 44.94
CA PRO A 211 54.43 9.63 45.20
C PRO A 211 53.33 9.24 44.20
N LEU A 212 52.08 9.55 44.55
CA LEU A 212 50.97 9.58 43.59
C LEU A 212 51.40 10.32 42.31
N ARG A 213 51.52 9.58 41.20
CA ARG A 213 51.76 10.16 39.89
C ARG A 213 50.43 10.67 39.38
N SER A 214 50.31 11.99 39.22
CA SER A 214 49.17 12.61 38.57
C SER A 214 48.98 11.99 37.18
N GLY A 215 47.82 11.35 36.95
CA GLY A 215 47.47 10.71 35.67
C GLY A 215 47.45 9.18 35.63
N ALA A 216 47.70 8.47 36.74
CA ALA A 216 47.63 7.00 36.79
C ALA A 216 46.22 6.44 37.13
N LEU A 217 45.33 7.26 37.68
CA LEU A 217 43.97 6.89 38.07
C LEU A 217 42.94 7.74 37.33
N ASP A 218 41.67 7.30 37.35
CA ASP A 218 40.60 8.24 36.99
C ASP A 218 40.59 9.40 38.00
N PRO A 219 40.35 10.65 37.56
CA PRO A 219 40.50 11.84 38.40
C PRO A 219 39.67 11.77 39.69
N THR A 220 38.49 11.15 39.66
CA THR A 220 37.59 11.06 40.81
C THR A 220 38.13 10.10 41.87
N THR A 221 38.63 8.93 41.46
CA THR A 221 39.23 7.97 42.38
C THR A 221 40.54 8.50 42.96
N GLU A 222 41.35 9.22 42.19
CA GLU A 222 42.55 9.90 42.72
C GLU A 222 42.19 10.93 43.79
N LEU A 223 41.17 11.76 43.52
CA LEU A 223 40.68 12.77 44.46
C LEU A 223 40.06 12.17 45.72
N TYR A 224 39.49 10.95 45.68
CA TYR A 224 39.01 10.26 46.89
C TYR A 224 40.13 10.05 47.92
N PHE A 225 41.34 9.68 47.48
CA PHE A 225 42.47 9.47 48.39
C PHE A 225 43.17 10.78 48.76
N LEU A 226 43.23 11.75 47.85
CA LEU A 226 43.96 13.01 48.04
C LEU A 226 43.18 14.12 48.75
N ASN A 227 41.84 14.16 48.63
CA ASN A 227 41.02 15.27 49.08
C ASN A 227 39.93 14.80 50.08
N PRO A 228 40.05 15.15 51.38
CA PRO A 228 39.06 14.78 52.39
C PRO A 228 37.62 15.22 52.09
N SER A 229 37.44 16.38 51.46
CA SER A 229 36.11 16.89 51.10
C SER A 229 35.48 16.07 49.98
N VAL A 230 36.26 15.67 48.97
CA VAL A 230 35.78 14.78 47.90
C VAL A 230 35.46 13.40 48.45
N ARG A 231 36.31 12.87 49.34
CA ARG A 231 36.03 11.60 50.05
C ARG A 231 34.70 11.66 50.82
N PHE A 232 34.43 12.75 51.53
CA PHE A 232 33.18 12.94 52.24
C PHE A 232 31.97 12.95 51.29
N GLN A 233 32.06 13.67 50.18
CA GLN A 233 31.00 13.72 49.16
C GLN A 233 30.73 12.36 48.51
N ILE A 234 31.78 11.60 48.20
CA ILE A 234 31.64 10.25 47.64
C ILE A 234 31.00 9.32 48.68
N ASN A 235 31.44 9.37 49.94
CA ASN A 235 30.81 8.60 51.02
C ASN A 235 29.32 8.92 51.17
N GLN A 236 28.95 10.20 51.13
CA GLN A 236 27.56 10.61 51.16
C GLN A 236 26.77 10.06 49.96
N SER A 237 27.31 10.14 48.74
CA SER A 237 26.65 9.55 47.57
C SER A 237 26.53 8.04 47.64
N MET A 238 27.46 7.34 48.28
CA MET A 238 27.35 5.89 48.49
C MET A 238 26.21 5.56 49.44
N ASP A 239 26.04 6.33 50.51
CA ASP A 239 24.91 6.19 51.43
C ASP A 239 23.58 6.51 50.72
N GLU A 240 23.54 7.60 49.94
CA GLU A 240 22.39 8.00 49.13
C GLU A 240 22.00 6.96 48.06
N LEU A 241 22.96 6.22 47.51
CA LEU A 241 22.74 5.16 46.52
C LEU A 241 22.54 3.78 47.15
N GLY A 242 22.66 3.66 48.48
CA GLY A 242 22.62 2.39 49.20
C GLY A 242 23.72 1.41 48.76
N ILE A 243 24.87 1.91 48.32
CA ILE A 243 26.00 1.12 47.82
C ILE A 243 26.70 0.43 48.99
N SER A 244 26.95 -0.87 48.85
CA SER A 244 27.75 -1.64 49.80
C SER A 244 29.13 -1.94 49.22
N ILE A 245 30.18 -1.34 49.79
CA ILE A 245 31.57 -1.61 49.38
C ILE A 245 32.16 -2.74 50.20
N ASN A 246 32.63 -3.79 49.52
CA ASN A 246 33.27 -4.94 50.15
C ASN A 246 34.73 -5.13 49.74
N GLY A 247 35.32 -4.19 49.00
CA GLY A 247 36.67 -4.27 48.45
C GLY A 247 37.05 -3.02 47.65
N PHE A 248 38.29 -2.99 47.18
CA PHE A 248 38.83 -1.90 46.37
C PHE A 248 38.18 -1.78 44.97
N PRO A 249 37.85 -2.87 44.26
CA PRO A 249 37.15 -2.76 42.98
C PRO A 249 35.76 -2.12 43.09
N GLU A 250 35.02 -2.41 44.15
CA GLU A 250 33.72 -1.79 44.43
C GLU A 250 33.87 -0.29 44.75
N LEU A 251 34.93 0.10 45.48
CA LEU A 251 35.23 1.51 45.75
C LEU A 251 35.50 2.27 44.45
N ARG A 252 36.30 1.72 43.52
CA ARG A 252 36.52 2.34 42.21
C ARG A 252 35.21 2.54 41.45
N ARG A 253 34.33 1.53 41.42
CA ARG A 253 33.02 1.64 40.76
C ARG A 253 32.13 2.68 41.44
N ALA A 254 32.18 2.79 42.77
CA ALA A 254 31.42 3.78 43.51
C ALA A 254 31.89 5.22 43.21
N CYS A 255 33.20 5.46 43.15
CA CYS A 255 33.77 6.75 42.71
C CYS A 255 33.29 7.12 41.31
N ALA A 256 33.30 6.17 40.37
CA ALA A 256 32.79 6.38 39.02
C ALA A 256 31.28 6.71 39.02
N CYS A 257 30.49 6.05 39.87
CA CYS A 257 29.06 6.34 39.99
C CYS A 257 28.79 7.76 40.49
N HIS A 258 29.55 8.23 41.49
CA HIS A 258 29.40 9.58 42.03
C HIS A 258 29.58 10.65 40.94
N ASN A 259 30.64 10.54 40.14
CA ASN A 259 30.93 11.53 39.09
C ASN A 259 29.82 11.61 38.03
N THR A 260 29.32 10.45 37.57
CA THR A 260 28.22 10.42 36.60
C THR A 260 26.90 10.87 37.20
N LEU A 261 26.64 10.59 38.49
CA LEU A 261 25.41 11.01 39.15
C LEU A 261 25.32 12.54 39.31
N GLN A 262 26.43 13.21 39.65
CA GLN A 262 26.47 14.67 39.78
C GLN A 262 26.20 15.38 38.45
N ASN A 263 26.63 14.76 37.34
CA ASN A 263 26.49 15.29 35.98
C ASN A 263 25.47 14.50 35.16
N LEU A 264 24.48 13.90 35.81
CA LEU A 264 23.58 12.92 35.17
C LEU A 264 22.89 13.51 33.94
N GLU A 265 22.38 14.72 34.03
CA GLU A 265 21.66 15.41 32.94
C GLU A 265 22.57 15.75 31.75
N SER A 266 23.85 16.08 31.99
CA SER A 266 24.83 16.41 30.94
C SER A 266 25.65 15.21 30.46
N SER A 267 25.49 14.05 31.11
CA SER A 267 26.23 12.82 30.78
C SER A 267 25.83 12.25 29.42
N THR A 268 26.73 11.52 28.77
CA THR A 268 26.44 10.78 27.55
C THR A 268 25.54 9.57 27.83
N ASN A 269 24.86 9.04 26.80
CA ASN A 269 24.04 7.83 26.94
C ASN A 269 24.83 6.63 27.46
N LEU A 270 26.09 6.51 27.05
CA LEU A 270 27.00 5.46 27.51
C LEU A 270 27.31 5.60 29.00
N GLU A 271 27.58 6.81 29.47
CA GLU A 271 27.87 7.08 30.89
C GLU A 271 26.64 6.81 31.76
N ALA A 272 25.47 7.33 31.40
CA ALA A 272 24.22 7.06 32.10
C ALA A 272 23.91 5.55 32.17
N THR A 273 24.11 4.82 31.07
CA THR A 273 23.94 3.36 31.03
C THR A 273 24.95 2.65 31.93
N LYS A 274 26.22 3.07 31.93
CA LYS A 274 27.27 2.52 32.81
C LYS A 274 26.91 2.75 34.28
N LEU A 275 26.40 3.92 34.63
CA LEU A 275 25.89 4.22 35.97
C LEU A 275 24.78 3.23 36.35
N LEU A 276 23.77 3.05 35.50
CA LEU A 276 22.68 2.09 35.78
C LEU A 276 23.19 0.65 36.00
N ARG A 277 24.11 0.18 35.16
CA ARG A 277 24.72 -1.15 35.30
C ARG A 277 25.53 -1.29 36.58
N ASN A 278 26.31 -0.27 36.93
CA ASN A 278 27.08 -0.27 38.17
C ASN A 278 26.16 -0.27 39.39
N LEU A 279 25.03 0.44 39.35
CA LEU A 279 24.02 0.40 40.42
C LEU A 279 23.39 -0.98 40.59
N GLY A 280 23.14 -1.68 39.48
CA GLY A 280 22.69 -3.08 39.51
C GLY A 280 23.67 -4.02 40.22
N VAL A 281 24.98 -3.76 40.14
CA VAL A 281 26.03 -4.56 40.80
C VAL A 281 26.28 -4.13 42.24
N LEU A 282 26.33 -2.83 42.51
CA LEU A 282 26.74 -2.26 43.80
C LEU A 282 25.61 -2.15 44.82
N SER A 283 24.36 -2.10 44.36
CA SER A 283 23.16 -1.93 45.19
C SER A 283 22.00 -2.82 44.69
N PRO A 284 22.22 -4.14 44.51
CA PRO A 284 21.17 -5.04 44.06
C PRO A 284 20.08 -5.13 45.13
N GLN A 285 18.85 -4.75 44.78
CA GLN A 285 17.67 -4.87 45.65
C GLN A 285 17.80 -4.21 47.05
N SER A 286 18.68 -3.22 47.20
CA SER A 286 18.80 -2.49 48.47
C SER A 286 17.55 -1.65 48.71
N LYS A 287 16.96 -1.72 49.91
CA LYS A 287 15.88 -0.81 50.31
C LYS A 287 16.37 0.63 50.50
N LEU A 288 17.68 0.83 50.54
CA LEU A 288 18.33 2.13 50.62
C LEU A 288 18.63 2.64 49.20
N GLY A 289 18.55 3.96 49.02
CA GLY A 289 18.85 4.63 47.74
C GLY A 289 17.84 4.45 46.61
N ILE A 290 16.58 4.16 46.95
CA ILE A 290 15.47 4.05 45.99
C ILE A 290 15.31 5.35 45.19
N ASP A 291 15.36 6.51 45.85
CA ASP A 291 15.15 7.81 45.19
C ASP A 291 16.22 8.10 44.14
N ALA A 292 17.49 7.85 44.47
CA ALA A 292 18.61 8.07 43.56
C ALA A 292 18.58 7.09 42.37
N ARG A 293 18.25 5.81 42.60
CA ARG A 293 18.03 4.85 41.50
C ARG A 293 16.86 5.28 40.61
N THR A 294 15.74 5.68 41.21
CA THR A 294 14.57 6.18 40.49
C THR A 294 14.93 7.38 39.63
N ARG A 295 15.75 8.31 40.13
CA ARG A 295 16.28 9.44 39.35
C ARG A 295 17.07 8.98 38.13
N VAL A 296 17.99 8.02 38.28
CA VAL A 296 18.78 7.49 37.15
C VAL A 296 17.90 6.78 36.12
N VAL A 297 16.96 5.95 36.56
CA VAL A 297 16.03 5.25 35.66
C VAL A 297 15.13 6.26 34.94
N ASN A 298 14.63 7.29 35.63
CA ASN A 298 13.83 8.37 35.02
C ASN A 298 14.61 9.09 33.92
N GLU A 299 15.87 9.44 34.18
CA GLU A 299 16.71 10.10 33.18
C GLU A 299 16.93 9.21 31.94
N ILE A 300 17.25 7.94 32.15
CA ILE A 300 17.41 6.99 31.03
C ILE A 300 16.11 6.83 30.26
N CYS A 301 14.98 6.71 30.95
CA CYS A 301 13.67 6.65 30.32
C CYS A 301 13.33 7.93 29.55
N SER A 302 13.73 9.10 30.06
CA SER A 302 13.56 10.40 29.39
C SER A 302 14.33 10.44 28.06
N ARG A 303 15.58 9.97 28.04
CA ARG A 303 16.42 9.88 26.83
C ARG A 303 15.88 8.88 25.81
N ILE A 304 15.29 7.78 26.28
CA ILE A 304 14.59 6.82 25.40
C ILE A 304 13.35 7.50 24.80
N LYS A 305 12.52 8.14 25.64
CA LYS A 305 11.31 8.87 25.21
C LYS A 305 11.59 9.97 24.19
N SER A 306 12.76 10.61 24.27
CA SER A 306 13.18 11.63 23.30
C SER A 306 13.60 11.06 21.93
N GLY A 307 13.48 9.74 21.70
CA GLY A 307 13.82 9.10 20.43
C GLY A 307 15.32 8.83 20.25
N SER A 308 16.11 8.71 21.33
CA SER A 308 17.53 8.38 21.20
C SER A 308 17.74 6.89 20.91
N LEU A 309 18.02 6.56 19.65
CA LEU A 309 18.35 5.18 19.22
C LEU A 309 19.56 4.61 19.96
N ASP A 310 20.59 5.43 20.21
CA ASP A 310 21.78 5.01 20.97
C ASP A 310 21.42 4.62 22.41
N ALA A 311 20.56 5.40 23.07
CA ALA A 311 20.10 5.08 24.41
C ALA A 311 19.33 3.74 24.43
N MET A 312 18.42 3.55 23.47
CA MET A 312 17.67 2.29 23.32
C MET A 312 18.59 1.07 23.13
N LYS A 313 19.59 1.16 22.24
CA LYS A 313 20.52 0.05 21.99
C LYS A 313 21.39 -0.29 23.20
N LEU A 314 21.82 0.72 23.96
CA LEU A 314 22.68 0.51 25.13
C LEU A 314 21.95 -0.18 26.30
N VAL A 315 20.64 0.03 26.43
CA VAL A 315 19.85 -0.43 27.58
C VAL A 315 19.00 -1.67 27.30
N ARG A 316 18.92 -2.17 26.05
CA ARG A 316 18.16 -3.38 25.66
C ARG A 316 18.57 -4.68 26.39
N ASN A 317 19.78 -4.70 26.94
CA ASN A 317 20.33 -5.84 27.70
C ASN A 317 20.19 -5.67 29.22
N ILE A 318 19.48 -4.63 29.68
CA ILE A 318 19.26 -4.39 31.11
C ILE A 318 17.95 -5.05 31.54
N ASP A 319 18.02 -5.78 32.65
CA ASP A 319 16.85 -6.33 33.32
C ASP A 319 16.21 -5.25 34.21
N PHE A 320 15.24 -4.53 33.65
CA PHE A 320 14.52 -3.48 34.39
C PHE A 320 13.62 -4.04 35.51
N ALA A 321 13.34 -5.34 35.53
CA ALA A 321 12.57 -5.96 36.61
C ALA A 321 13.39 -6.00 37.92
N GLN A 322 14.70 -6.24 37.83
CA GLN A 322 15.62 -6.17 38.99
C GLN A 322 15.71 -4.77 39.61
N LEU A 323 15.33 -3.75 38.84
CA LEU A 323 15.32 -2.34 39.25
C LEU A 323 13.91 -1.83 39.58
N GLU A 324 12.90 -2.71 39.62
CA GLU A 324 11.48 -2.37 39.83
C GLU A 324 10.94 -1.32 38.82
N ALA A 325 11.51 -1.30 37.61
CA ALA A 325 11.31 -0.25 36.60
C ALA A 325 10.64 -0.72 35.30
N SER A 326 10.26 -2.00 35.19
CA SER A 326 9.70 -2.61 33.98
C SER A 326 8.60 -1.80 33.28
N LYS A 327 7.59 -1.35 34.03
CA LYS A 327 6.46 -0.57 33.47
C LYS A 327 6.93 0.76 32.86
N MET A 328 7.86 1.42 33.52
CA MET A 328 8.37 2.72 33.10
C MET A 328 9.26 2.59 31.86
N ALA A 329 10.15 1.59 31.85
CA ALA A 329 10.97 1.27 30.70
C ALA A 329 10.11 0.92 29.48
N LYS A 330 9.12 0.04 29.63
CA LYS A 330 8.19 -0.33 28.56
C LYS A 330 7.46 0.89 27.98
N SER A 331 6.95 1.79 28.83
CA SER A 331 6.33 3.05 28.38
C SER A 331 7.33 3.95 27.64
N ALA A 332 8.58 4.02 28.11
CA ALA A 332 9.61 4.82 27.48
C ALA A 332 9.96 4.31 26.08
N PHE A 333 10.16 2.99 25.91
CA PHE A 333 10.41 2.39 24.60
C PHE A 333 9.22 2.56 23.65
N PHE A 334 7.99 2.44 24.17
CA PHE A 334 6.77 2.69 23.41
C PHE A 334 6.70 4.12 22.86
N GLU A 335 6.96 5.14 23.68
CA GLU A 335 6.94 6.54 23.23
C GLU A 335 8.14 6.85 22.32
N GLY A 336 9.33 6.40 22.72
CA GLY A 336 10.56 6.69 22.02
C GLY A 336 10.61 6.11 20.61
N ILE A 337 10.13 4.88 20.41
CA ILE A 337 10.11 4.29 19.06
C ILE A 337 9.18 5.08 18.12
N GLN A 338 8.07 5.63 18.63
CA GLN A 338 7.19 6.48 17.83
C GLN A 338 7.91 7.74 17.38
N VAL A 339 8.68 8.38 18.27
CA VAL A 339 9.51 9.55 17.93
C VAL A 339 10.54 9.20 16.84
N CYS A 340 11.24 8.07 16.97
CA CYS A 340 12.21 7.62 15.94
C CYS A 340 11.56 7.31 14.58
N LEU A 341 10.32 6.83 14.59
CA LEU A 341 9.56 6.53 13.39
C LEU A 341 9.03 7.80 12.71
N GLU A 342 8.65 8.81 13.49
CA GLU A 342 8.20 10.13 13.00
C GLU A 342 9.36 11.01 12.53
N ASP A 343 10.53 10.89 13.15
CA ASP A 343 11.72 11.64 12.78
C ASP A 343 12.38 11.11 11.50
N SER A 344 12.32 11.91 10.45
CA SER A 344 12.92 11.59 9.16
C SER A 344 14.45 11.52 9.19
N SER A 345 15.11 12.16 10.17
CA SER A 345 16.57 12.18 10.31
C SER A 345 17.15 10.95 11.04
N SER A 346 16.31 10.15 11.69
CA SER A 346 16.71 8.94 12.38
C SER A 346 17.34 7.91 11.44
N ASN A 347 18.45 7.29 11.87
CA ASN A 347 19.18 6.27 11.12
C ASN A 347 18.30 5.02 10.91
N ILE A 348 17.85 4.85 9.67
CA ILE A 348 16.85 3.84 9.31
C ILE A 348 17.36 2.40 9.51
N GLY A 349 18.64 2.12 9.22
CA GLY A 349 19.21 0.79 9.40
C GLY A 349 19.30 0.40 10.88
N THR A 350 19.77 1.33 11.72
CA THR A 350 19.82 1.14 13.18
C THR A 350 18.43 0.93 13.78
N LEU A 351 17.44 1.68 13.28
CA LEU A 351 16.04 1.55 13.68
C LEU A 351 15.46 0.20 13.25
N ALA A 352 15.72 -0.23 12.02
CA ALA A 352 15.27 -1.53 11.50
C ALA A 352 15.84 -2.70 12.32
N GLU A 353 17.14 -2.67 12.62
CA GLU A 353 17.79 -3.65 13.50
C GLU A 353 17.12 -3.71 14.89
N LEU A 354 16.85 -2.55 15.50
CA LEU A 354 16.25 -2.49 16.84
C LEU A 354 14.83 -3.08 16.85
N VAL A 355 14.02 -2.75 15.85
CA VAL A 355 12.65 -3.29 15.72
C VAL A 355 12.68 -4.79 15.47
N LEU A 356 13.61 -5.28 14.63
CA LEU A 356 13.74 -6.70 14.34
C LEU A 356 14.19 -7.49 15.57
N GLU A 357 15.20 -7.00 16.28
CA GLU A 357 15.63 -7.61 17.55
C GLU A 357 14.52 -7.62 18.60
N ALA A 358 13.66 -6.60 18.64
CA ALA A 358 12.51 -6.58 19.54
C ALA A 358 11.56 -7.75 19.25
N VAL A 359 11.32 -8.08 17.97
CA VAL A 359 10.49 -9.23 17.61
C VAL A 359 11.10 -10.55 18.13
N TYR A 360 12.43 -10.72 18.02
CA TYR A 360 13.11 -11.92 18.52
C TYR A 360 13.20 -12.03 20.05
N HIS A 361 13.01 -10.92 20.76
CA HIS A 361 13.09 -10.84 22.22
C HIS A 361 11.78 -10.34 22.84
N SER A 362 10.64 -10.73 22.26
CA SER A 362 9.30 -10.27 22.65
C SER A 362 8.92 -10.56 24.11
N ASP A 363 9.68 -11.43 24.79
CA ASP A 363 9.54 -11.73 26.22
C ASP A 363 10.10 -10.62 27.14
N ARG A 364 10.83 -9.64 26.61
CA ARG A 364 11.45 -8.56 27.37
C ARG A 364 10.64 -7.27 27.34
N ASP A 365 10.64 -6.54 28.45
CA ASP A 365 9.88 -5.28 28.62
C ASP A 365 10.17 -4.23 27.54
N TRP A 366 11.45 -4.06 27.17
CA TRP A 366 11.85 -3.09 26.14
C TRP A 366 11.29 -3.46 24.77
N ALA A 367 11.34 -4.76 24.43
CA ALA A 367 10.91 -5.29 23.15
C ALA A 367 9.40 -5.19 23.01
N GLU A 368 8.65 -5.52 24.06
CA GLU A 368 7.19 -5.37 24.07
C GLU A 368 6.78 -3.89 23.89
N GLY A 369 7.51 -2.96 24.53
CA GLY A 369 7.33 -1.52 24.34
C GLY A 369 7.58 -1.08 22.90
N THR A 370 8.71 -1.52 22.31
CA THR A 370 9.07 -1.23 20.91
C THR A 370 8.06 -1.78 19.92
N ILE A 371 7.64 -3.06 20.05
CA ILE A 371 6.63 -3.67 19.17
C ILE A 371 5.30 -2.93 19.29
N SER A 372 4.85 -2.64 20.51
CA SER A 372 3.59 -1.93 20.75
C SER A 372 3.61 -0.51 20.18
N GLY A 373 4.73 0.20 20.31
CA GLY A 373 4.89 1.54 19.77
C GLY A 373 4.92 1.55 18.24
N PHE A 374 5.61 0.58 17.63
CA PHE A 374 5.58 0.36 16.18
C PHE A 374 4.17 0.03 15.68
N ALA A 375 3.46 -0.88 16.36
CA ALA A 375 2.10 -1.24 16.03
C ALA A 375 1.16 -0.04 16.08
N LYS A 376 1.30 0.82 17.10
CA LYS A 376 0.51 2.06 17.20
C LYS A 376 0.84 3.06 16.08
N TYR A 377 2.12 3.25 15.77
CA TYR A 377 2.55 4.13 14.67
C TYR A 377 1.99 3.65 13.33
N SER A 378 2.18 2.38 13.01
CA SER A 378 1.72 1.77 11.76
C SER A 378 0.18 1.71 11.64
N ASN A 379 -0.55 1.74 12.76
CA ASN A 379 -2.01 1.77 12.77
C ASN A 379 -2.63 3.10 12.30
N VAL A 380 -1.84 4.18 12.19
CA VAL A 380 -2.32 5.44 11.60
C VAL A 380 -2.61 5.28 10.10
N CYS A 381 -1.86 4.40 9.42
CA CYS A 381 -2.04 4.05 8.01
C CYS A 381 -2.19 5.24 7.05
N SER A 382 -1.24 6.18 7.09
CA SER A 382 -1.11 7.26 6.10
C SER A 382 0.01 6.97 5.10
N ASP A 383 0.03 7.70 3.97
CA ASP A 383 1.06 7.52 2.94
C ASP A 383 2.49 7.74 3.48
N VAL A 384 2.65 8.71 4.39
CA VAL A 384 3.94 9.02 5.04
C VAL A 384 4.39 7.86 5.93
N VAL A 385 3.47 7.31 6.73
CA VAL A 385 3.73 6.17 7.62
C VAL A 385 4.09 4.93 6.80
N ALA A 386 3.33 4.65 5.75
CA ALA A 386 3.59 3.52 4.87
C ALA A 386 4.93 3.64 4.15
N GLY A 387 5.29 4.85 3.69
CA GLY A 387 6.61 5.13 3.13
C GLY A 387 7.75 4.87 4.13
N ARG A 388 7.56 5.24 5.40
CA ARG A 388 8.55 4.94 6.46
C ARG A 388 8.68 3.44 6.73
N VAL A 389 7.57 2.71 6.75
CA VAL A 389 7.57 1.24 6.87
C VAL A 389 8.31 0.59 5.70
N TRP A 390 8.11 1.09 4.48
CA TRP A 390 8.85 0.61 3.31
C TRP A 390 10.35 0.85 3.39
N ASN A 391 10.78 1.99 3.93
CA ASN A 391 12.20 2.22 4.16
C ASN A 391 12.79 1.19 5.12
N LEU A 392 12.07 0.84 6.19
CA LEU A 392 12.50 -0.21 7.13
C LEU A 392 12.55 -1.60 6.48
N PHE A 393 11.55 -1.96 5.67
CA PHE A 393 11.55 -3.24 4.94
C PHE A 393 12.67 -3.32 3.90
N SER A 394 13.02 -2.19 3.29
CA SER A 394 14.11 -2.12 2.31
C SER A 394 15.48 -2.32 2.96
N GLU A 395 15.68 -1.75 4.16
CA GLU A 395 16.91 -1.94 4.96
C GLU A 395 17.01 -3.35 5.56
N SER A 396 15.89 -3.91 6.00
CA SER A 396 15.84 -5.23 6.64
C SER A 396 14.63 -6.03 6.14
N PRO A 397 14.77 -6.81 5.05
CA PRO A 397 13.67 -7.59 4.47
C PRO A 397 13.00 -8.57 5.43
N ASP A 398 13.72 -9.05 6.45
CA ASP A 398 13.17 -9.93 7.49
C ASP A 398 12.05 -9.25 8.30
N LEU A 399 12.03 -7.91 8.39
CA LEU A 399 10.92 -7.19 9.02
C LEU A 399 9.60 -7.36 8.26
N ALA A 400 9.66 -7.56 6.94
CA ALA A 400 8.46 -7.82 6.15
C ALA A 400 7.84 -9.19 6.48
N VAL A 401 8.66 -10.18 6.85
CA VAL A 401 8.20 -11.49 7.33
C VAL A 401 7.45 -11.33 8.65
N GLU A 402 7.96 -10.48 9.52
CA GLU A 402 7.38 -10.18 10.83
C GLU A 402 6.29 -9.09 10.80
N ALA A 403 5.89 -8.64 9.61
CA ALA A 403 4.91 -7.57 9.45
C ALA A 403 3.55 -7.89 10.11
N ALA A 404 3.14 -9.16 10.18
CA ALA A 404 1.93 -9.55 10.88
C ALA A 404 2.03 -9.36 12.41
N THR A 405 3.21 -9.58 12.98
CA THR A 405 3.50 -9.35 14.40
C THR A 405 3.54 -7.85 14.69
N LEU A 406 4.20 -7.09 13.81
CA LEU A 406 4.40 -5.66 13.95
C LEU A 406 3.15 -4.83 13.62
N MET A 407 2.29 -5.31 12.72
CA MET A 407 1.10 -4.61 12.23
C MET A 407 -0.15 -5.52 12.36
N PRO A 408 -0.77 -5.61 13.55
CA PRO A 408 -1.92 -6.49 13.77
C PRO A 408 -3.10 -6.27 12.82
N ASN A 409 -3.27 -5.02 12.33
CA ASN A 409 -4.32 -4.63 11.39
C ASN A 409 -3.85 -4.55 9.93
N ILE A 410 -2.75 -5.23 9.55
CA ILE A 410 -2.15 -5.16 8.20
C ILE A 410 -3.15 -5.38 7.06
N LYS A 411 -4.19 -6.20 7.25
CA LYS A 411 -5.27 -6.40 6.27
C LYS A 411 -6.01 -5.13 5.89
N GLN A 412 -6.23 -4.24 6.85
CA GLN A 412 -6.89 -2.94 6.60
C GLN A 412 -5.95 -1.99 5.84
N HIS A 413 -4.65 -2.26 5.87
CA HIS A 413 -3.60 -1.41 5.31
C HIS A 413 -3.06 -1.94 3.97
N ASP A 414 -3.57 -3.07 3.46
CA ASP A 414 -3.10 -3.71 2.22
C ASP A 414 -3.01 -2.72 1.06
N HIS A 415 -4.10 -1.97 0.84
CA HIS A 415 -4.18 -0.97 -0.21
C HIS A 415 -3.11 0.13 -0.08
N VAL A 416 -3.02 0.76 1.10
CA VAL A 416 -2.09 1.89 1.34
C VAL A 416 -0.64 1.43 1.22
N LEU A 417 -0.30 0.28 1.80
CA LEU A 417 1.04 -0.30 1.66
C LEU A 417 1.36 -0.63 0.20
N ALA A 418 0.40 -1.16 -0.56
CA ALA A 418 0.61 -1.51 -1.96
C ALA A 418 0.75 -0.28 -2.89
N VAL A 419 -0.03 0.78 -2.64
CA VAL A 419 0.06 2.06 -3.40
C VAL A 419 1.39 2.74 -3.16
N THR A 420 1.85 2.79 -1.91
CA THR A 420 3.05 3.53 -1.50
C THR A 420 4.35 2.75 -1.69
N ALA A 421 4.28 1.49 -2.13
CA ALA A 421 5.45 0.65 -2.32
C ALA A 421 6.44 1.27 -3.33
N PRO A 422 7.74 1.37 -2.99
CA PRO A 422 8.75 1.99 -3.85
C PRO A 422 8.92 1.19 -5.13
N ASN A 423 9.07 1.83 -6.31
CA ASN A 423 9.11 1.12 -7.60
C ASN A 423 10.19 0.01 -7.67
N ASN A 424 11.31 0.18 -6.97
CA ASN A 424 12.44 -0.74 -6.96
C ASN A 424 12.43 -1.67 -5.74
N VAL A 425 11.40 -2.51 -5.60
CA VAL A 425 11.42 -3.60 -4.60
C VAL A 425 12.43 -4.66 -5.06
N THR A 426 13.33 -5.07 -4.17
CA THR A 426 14.32 -6.11 -4.48
C THR A 426 13.67 -7.49 -4.64
N ASN A 427 14.34 -8.40 -5.34
CA ASN A 427 13.84 -9.76 -5.54
C ASN A 427 13.58 -10.46 -4.19
N ASP A 428 14.54 -10.40 -3.27
CA ASP A 428 14.45 -11.04 -1.95
C ASP A 428 13.25 -10.50 -1.13
N LEU A 429 13.08 -9.17 -1.09
CA LEU A 429 11.94 -8.57 -0.42
C LEU A 429 10.62 -8.95 -1.10
N GLY A 430 10.60 -9.00 -2.44
CA GLY A 430 9.46 -9.47 -3.22
C GLY A 430 9.01 -10.87 -2.83
N ILE A 431 9.95 -11.81 -2.68
CA ILE A 431 9.65 -13.19 -2.26
C ILE A 431 9.03 -13.21 -0.86
N GLN A 432 9.60 -12.45 0.09
CA GLN A 432 9.06 -12.38 1.46
C GLN A 432 7.66 -11.76 1.49
N LEU A 433 7.42 -10.71 0.70
CA LEU A 433 6.12 -10.08 0.56
C LEU A 433 5.08 -11.06 0.01
N CYS A 434 5.40 -11.87 -1.00
CA CYS A 434 4.46 -12.87 -1.51
C CYS A 434 4.08 -13.90 -0.44
N ASN A 435 5.06 -14.37 0.33
CA ASN A 435 4.82 -15.33 1.41
C ASN A 435 3.88 -14.76 2.49
N ILE A 436 4.17 -13.55 2.99
CA ILE A 436 3.33 -12.93 4.03
C ILE A 436 1.97 -12.52 3.48
N ALA A 437 1.90 -12.03 2.24
CA ALA A 437 0.67 -11.58 1.62
C ALA A 437 -0.32 -12.73 1.41
N LYS A 438 0.15 -13.92 0.98
CA LYS A 438 -0.69 -15.12 0.92
C LYS A 438 -1.18 -15.54 2.31
N LYS A 439 -0.26 -15.62 3.28
CA LYS A 439 -0.58 -16.02 4.67
C LYS A 439 -1.62 -15.11 5.32
N GLN A 440 -1.51 -13.80 5.08
CA GLN A 440 -2.36 -12.77 5.68
C GLN A 440 -3.52 -12.31 4.78
N ARG A 441 -3.71 -12.92 3.60
CA ARG A 441 -4.73 -12.50 2.61
C ARG A 441 -4.65 -11.02 2.23
N LEU A 442 -3.50 -10.60 1.72
CA LEU A 442 -3.18 -9.23 1.27
C LEU A 442 -3.05 -9.19 -0.27
N PRO A 443 -4.15 -9.15 -1.03
CA PRO A 443 -4.13 -9.31 -2.47
C PRO A 443 -3.34 -8.22 -3.22
N GLU A 444 -3.38 -6.96 -2.79
CA GLU A 444 -2.65 -5.89 -3.49
C GLU A 444 -1.14 -5.97 -3.19
N LEU A 445 -0.75 -6.22 -1.94
CA LEU A 445 0.66 -6.40 -1.57
C LEU A 445 1.27 -7.65 -2.22
N HIS A 446 0.47 -8.71 -2.42
CA HIS A 446 0.90 -9.89 -3.19
C HIS A 446 1.29 -9.51 -4.63
N ALA A 447 0.51 -8.62 -5.27
CA ALA A 447 0.84 -8.13 -6.60
C ALA A 447 2.13 -7.29 -6.63
N VAL A 448 2.41 -6.52 -5.58
CA VAL A 448 3.68 -5.79 -5.43
C VAL A 448 4.86 -6.75 -5.35
N GLY A 449 4.76 -7.80 -4.52
CA GLY A 449 5.81 -8.82 -4.42
C GLY A 449 6.06 -9.50 -5.77
N LEU A 450 5.00 -9.97 -6.43
CA LEU A 450 5.11 -10.64 -7.73
C LEU A 450 5.70 -9.74 -8.82
N ALA A 451 5.37 -8.45 -8.83
CA ALA A 451 5.95 -7.48 -9.76
C ALA A 451 7.47 -7.36 -9.63
N ALA A 452 8.02 -7.60 -8.43
CA ALA A 452 9.44 -7.45 -8.13
C ALA A 452 10.28 -8.69 -8.50
N HIS A 453 9.71 -9.90 -8.38
CA HIS A 453 10.49 -11.14 -8.48
C HIS A 453 10.00 -12.15 -9.54
N SER A 454 8.85 -11.92 -10.17
CA SER A 454 8.25 -12.85 -11.15
C SER A 454 8.14 -12.24 -12.54
N SER A 455 8.09 -13.08 -13.57
CA SER A 455 7.66 -12.64 -14.90
C SER A 455 6.18 -12.24 -14.86
N ILE A 456 5.77 -11.31 -15.70
CA ILE A 456 4.38 -10.81 -15.73
C ILE A 456 3.38 -11.97 -15.93
N ARG A 457 3.70 -12.90 -16.84
CA ARG A 457 2.88 -14.08 -17.08
C ARG A 457 2.69 -14.93 -15.82
N ASN A 458 3.79 -15.25 -15.13
CA ASN A 458 3.74 -16.07 -13.91
C ASN A 458 3.00 -15.32 -12.79
N ALA A 459 3.24 -14.01 -12.66
CA ALA A 459 2.55 -13.16 -11.69
C ALA A 459 1.03 -13.18 -11.90
N VAL A 460 0.57 -13.02 -13.15
CA VAL A 460 -0.87 -13.07 -13.48
C VAL A 460 -1.47 -14.44 -13.15
N GLN A 461 -0.80 -15.54 -13.53
CA GLN A 461 -1.28 -16.90 -13.24
C GLN A 461 -1.34 -17.16 -11.72
N GLU A 462 -0.34 -16.71 -10.98
CA GLU A 462 -0.29 -16.89 -9.53
C GLU A 462 -1.36 -16.08 -8.81
N LEU A 463 -1.64 -14.84 -9.26
CA LEU A 463 -2.75 -14.04 -8.74
C LEU A 463 -4.10 -14.70 -9.03
N GLN A 464 -4.31 -15.24 -10.24
CA GLN A 464 -5.55 -15.93 -10.62
C GLN A 464 -5.82 -17.16 -9.74
N ASN A 465 -4.77 -17.92 -9.42
CA ASN A 465 -4.89 -19.11 -8.58
C ASN A 465 -5.10 -18.78 -7.09
N SER A 466 -4.77 -17.56 -6.66
CA SER A 466 -4.74 -17.19 -5.25
C SER A 466 -5.98 -16.43 -4.76
N TRP A 467 -6.70 -15.73 -5.65
CA TRP A 467 -7.65 -14.68 -5.25
C TRP A 467 -9.02 -14.79 -5.91
N SER A 468 -10.06 -14.28 -5.23
CA SER A 468 -11.41 -14.15 -5.78
C SER A 468 -11.44 -13.11 -6.91
N PRO A 469 -12.45 -13.12 -7.82
CA PRO A 469 -12.51 -12.16 -8.93
C PRO A 469 -12.42 -10.69 -8.53
N SER A 470 -13.06 -10.29 -7.43
CA SER A 470 -13.01 -8.90 -6.94
C SER A 470 -11.63 -8.50 -6.39
N GLU A 471 -10.93 -9.43 -5.74
CA GLU A 471 -9.58 -9.20 -5.22
C GLU A 471 -8.56 -9.22 -6.35
N LEU A 472 -8.70 -10.20 -7.26
CA LEU A 472 -7.88 -10.34 -8.46
C LEU A 472 -7.87 -9.06 -9.29
N ARG A 473 -9.03 -8.41 -9.50
CA ARG A 473 -9.09 -7.14 -10.23
C ARG A 473 -8.20 -6.06 -9.58
N LYS A 474 -8.26 -5.93 -8.26
CA LYS A 474 -7.42 -4.97 -7.53
C LYS A 474 -5.94 -5.32 -7.65
N SER A 475 -5.59 -6.59 -7.46
CA SER A 475 -4.22 -7.09 -7.63
C SER A 475 -3.68 -6.86 -9.04
N LEU A 476 -4.48 -7.09 -10.08
CA LEU A 476 -4.08 -6.88 -11.47
C LEU A 476 -3.87 -5.40 -11.80
N LYS A 477 -4.72 -4.50 -11.28
CA LYS A 477 -4.47 -3.05 -11.37
C LYS A 477 -3.15 -2.67 -10.70
N ARG A 478 -2.87 -3.26 -9.53
CA ARG A 478 -1.62 -3.01 -8.79
C ARG A 478 -0.39 -3.54 -9.53
N LEU A 479 -0.47 -4.76 -10.08
CA LEU A 479 0.58 -5.35 -10.90
C LEU A 479 0.84 -4.47 -12.13
N ARG A 480 -0.23 -4.12 -12.86
CA ARG A 480 -0.17 -3.27 -14.06
C ARG A 480 0.55 -1.95 -13.78
N ALA A 481 0.25 -1.26 -12.68
CA ALA A 481 0.88 0.01 -12.33
C ALA A 481 2.41 -0.07 -12.13
N ARG A 482 2.97 -1.28 -11.97
CA ARG A 482 4.39 -1.49 -11.62
C ARG A 482 5.20 -2.19 -12.71
N VAL A 483 4.54 -2.67 -13.76
CA VAL A 483 5.18 -3.36 -14.87
C VAL A 483 5.03 -2.55 -16.15
N ASP A 484 5.83 -2.89 -17.15
CA ASP A 484 5.74 -2.29 -18.47
C ASP A 484 4.37 -2.57 -19.12
N ILE A 485 3.78 -1.54 -19.74
CA ILE A 485 2.42 -1.61 -20.31
C ILE A 485 2.35 -2.57 -21.47
N ASP A 486 3.34 -2.52 -22.36
CA ASP A 486 3.35 -3.33 -23.57
C ASP A 486 3.51 -4.80 -23.22
N LYS A 487 4.41 -5.13 -22.30
CA LYS A 487 4.56 -6.51 -21.81
C LYS A 487 3.33 -7.01 -21.04
N PHE A 488 2.63 -6.14 -20.31
CA PHE A 488 1.38 -6.51 -19.64
C PHE A 488 0.28 -6.84 -20.67
N LEU A 489 0.09 -6.00 -21.68
CA LEU A 489 -0.93 -6.20 -22.72
C LEU A 489 -0.62 -7.44 -23.57
N GLN A 490 0.65 -7.74 -23.88
CA GLN A 490 1.04 -8.98 -24.54
C GLN A 490 0.60 -10.24 -23.78
N THR A 491 0.50 -10.17 -22.45
CA THR A 491 0.08 -11.30 -21.60
C THR A 491 -1.43 -11.55 -21.70
N VAL A 492 -2.23 -10.54 -22.04
CA VAL A 492 -3.70 -10.63 -22.17
C VAL A 492 -4.11 -11.65 -23.23
N GLY A 493 -3.42 -11.64 -24.38
CA GLY A 493 -3.69 -12.60 -25.46
C GLY A 493 -3.26 -14.05 -25.14
N GLN A 494 -2.47 -14.25 -24.10
CA GLN A 494 -1.93 -15.56 -23.70
C GLN A 494 -2.68 -16.21 -22.54
N ILE A 495 -3.43 -15.42 -21.77
CA ILE A 495 -4.15 -15.89 -20.58
C ILE A 495 -5.59 -15.39 -20.65
N GLU A 496 -6.50 -16.32 -20.92
CA GLU A 496 -7.93 -16.02 -20.92
C GLU A 496 -8.45 -15.79 -19.49
N ASN A 497 -8.71 -14.54 -19.13
CA ASN A 497 -9.32 -14.20 -17.85
C ASN A 497 -10.07 -12.87 -17.93
N GLU A 498 -11.32 -12.88 -17.47
CA GLU A 498 -12.21 -11.72 -17.51
C GLU A 498 -11.66 -10.50 -16.75
N GLN A 499 -11.06 -10.69 -15.57
CA GLN A 499 -10.55 -9.57 -14.78
C GLN A 499 -9.28 -8.97 -15.41
N LEU A 500 -8.48 -9.80 -16.10
CA LEU A 500 -7.33 -9.34 -16.87
C LEU A 500 -7.76 -8.50 -18.08
N SER A 501 -8.74 -9.00 -18.86
CA SER A 501 -9.32 -8.24 -19.97
C SER A 501 -9.90 -6.90 -19.50
N ALA A 502 -10.59 -6.87 -18.35
CA ALA A 502 -11.16 -5.63 -17.83
C ALA A 502 -10.09 -4.59 -17.45
N VAL A 503 -8.96 -4.99 -16.87
CA VAL A 503 -7.84 -4.07 -16.56
C VAL A 503 -7.13 -3.61 -17.84
N ALA A 504 -6.98 -4.50 -18.82
CA ALA A 504 -6.45 -4.14 -20.14
C ALA A 504 -7.35 -3.14 -20.88
N ALA A 505 -8.68 -3.31 -20.78
CA ALA A 505 -9.66 -2.39 -21.33
C ALA A 505 -9.55 -0.99 -20.72
N GLU A 506 -9.39 -0.89 -19.39
CA GLU A 506 -9.14 0.39 -18.72
C GLU A 506 -7.85 1.07 -19.28
N CYS A 507 -6.77 0.31 -19.46
CA CYS A 507 -5.51 0.83 -20.02
C CYS A 507 -5.68 1.34 -21.46
N CYS A 508 -6.39 0.60 -22.31
CA CYS A 508 -6.63 0.97 -23.70
C CYS A 508 -7.65 2.12 -23.83
N ALA A 509 -8.62 2.23 -22.91
CA ALA A 509 -9.55 3.34 -22.86
C ALA A 509 -8.85 4.65 -22.46
N GLU A 510 -7.92 4.60 -21.50
CA GLU A 510 -7.09 5.74 -21.11
C GLU A 510 -6.08 6.14 -22.19
N ASN A 511 -5.52 5.17 -22.93
CA ASN A 511 -4.59 5.40 -24.04
C ASN A 511 -4.92 4.53 -25.28
N PRO A 512 -5.80 5.03 -26.18
CA PRO A 512 -6.23 4.31 -27.38
C PRO A 512 -5.11 3.88 -28.34
N GLN A 513 -3.96 4.55 -28.33
CA GLN A 513 -2.84 4.27 -29.23
C GLN A 513 -2.20 2.88 -28.99
N LEU A 514 -2.55 2.21 -27.89
CA LEU A 514 -2.10 0.86 -27.57
C LEU A 514 -2.86 -0.22 -28.37
N LEU A 515 -4.08 0.09 -28.83
CA LEU A 515 -4.93 -0.89 -29.53
C LEU A 515 -4.28 -1.42 -30.81
N PRO A 516 -3.75 -0.59 -31.74
CA PRO A 516 -3.14 -1.09 -32.98
C PRO A 516 -1.91 -1.96 -32.77
N ILE A 517 -1.25 -1.84 -31.61
CA ILE A 517 -0.02 -2.57 -31.30
C ILE A 517 -0.35 -4.00 -30.82
N HIS A 518 -1.41 -4.15 -30.04
CA HIS A 518 -1.66 -5.37 -29.28
C HIS A 518 -2.95 -6.11 -29.64
N PHE A 519 -3.94 -5.44 -30.25
CA PHE A 519 -5.23 -6.05 -30.56
C PHE A 519 -5.07 -7.20 -31.56
N ASP A 520 -5.55 -8.38 -31.16
CA ASP A 520 -5.69 -9.54 -32.03
C ASP A 520 -7.17 -9.95 -32.11
N ALA A 521 -7.77 -9.75 -33.29
CA ALA A 521 -9.15 -10.10 -33.58
C ALA A 521 -9.48 -11.59 -33.37
N ASN A 522 -8.48 -12.48 -33.52
CA ASN A 522 -8.67 -13.92 -33.34
C ASN A 522 -8.67 -14.33 -31.86
N SER A 523 -8.13 -13.49 -30.98
CA SER A 523 -8.09 -13.75 -29.54
C SER A 523 -9.41 -13.39 -28.86
N SER A 524 -10.05 -14.38 -28.24
CA SER A 524 -11.27 -14.21 -27.43
C SER A 524 -11.07 -13.18 -26.31
N ALA A 525 -9.89 -13.16 -25.69
CA ALA A 525 -9.52 -12.24 -24.62
C ALA A 525 -9.51 -10.79 -25.12
N TRP A 526 -8.95 -10.53 -26.31
CA TRP A 526 -8.93 -9.20 -26.92
C TRP A 526 -10.31 -8.75 -27.40
N ARG A 527 -11.14 -9.65 -27.95
CA ARG A 527 -12.54 -9.32 -28.24
C ARG A 527 -13.30 -8.90 -26.97
N ARG A 528 -13.03 -9.55 -25.84
CA ARG A 528 -13.59 -9.14 -24.54
C ARG A 528 -13.06 -7.78 -24.07
N VAL A 529 -11.77 -7.48 -24.29
CA VAL A 529 -11.22 -6.14 -24.03
C VAL A 529 -12.03 -5.07 -24.78
N ILE A 530 -12.37 -5.30 -26.05
CA ILE A 530 -13.20 -4.37 -26.82
C ILE A 530 -14.62 -4.25 -26.25
N CYS A 531 -15.25 -5.36 -25.83
CA CYS A 531 -16.54 -5.30 -25.13
C CYS A 531 -16.49 -4.41 -23.89
N ASP A 532 -15.44 -4.54 -23.09
CA ASP A 532 -15.26 -3.77 -21.87
C ASP A 532 -14.97 -2.29 -22.17
N ILE A 533 -14.18 -1.98 -23.22
CA ILE A 533 -13.95 -0.59 -23.68
C ILE A 533 -15.28 0.08 -24.09
N ILE A 534 -16.10 -0.61 -24.90
CA ILE A 534 -17.42 -0.09 -25.33
C ILE A 534 -18.31 0.20 -24.11
N THR A 535 -18.22 -0.63 -23.07
CA THR A 535 -18.98 -0.44 -21.82
C THR A 535 -18.45 0.71 -20.98
N LEU A 536 -17.12 0.86 -20.87
CA LEU A 536 -16.46 1.88 -20.05
C LEU A 536 -16.56 3.28 -20.66
N SER A 537 -16.58 3.41 -21.99
CA SER A 537 -16.61 4.71 -22.67
C SER A 537 -17.55 4.73 -23.88
N PRO A 538 -18.88 4.68 -23.66
CA PRO A 538 -19.87 4.73 -24.74
C PRO A 538 -19.81 6.00 -25.60
N ALA A 539 -19.21 7.08 -25.08
CA ALA A 539 -19.06 8.37 -25.76
C ALA A 539 -17.78 8.48 -26.62
N ASN A 540 -16.82 7.55 -26.47
CA ASN A 540 -15.56 7.58 -27.22
C ASN A 540 -15.28 6.29 -28.02
N PRO A 541 -16.27 5.68 -28.71
CA PRO A 541 -16.06 4.51 -29.57
C PRO A 541 -15.17 4.83 -30.78
N ASP A 542 -14.94 6.12 -31.08
CA ASP A 542 -14.00 6.54 -32.12
C ASP A 542 -12.54 6.14 -31.84
N SER A 543 -12.20 5.84 -30.58
CA SER A 543 -10.90 5.24 -30.22
C SER A 543 -10.65 3.92 -30.95
N LEU A 544 -11.71 3.18 -31.29
CA LEU A 544 -11.64 1.91 -32.02
C LEU A 544 -11.37 2.11 -33.51
N ASN A 545 -11.47 3.33 -34.03
CA ASN A 545 -11.19 3.64 -35.44
C ASN A 545 -9.73 3.34 -35.81
N LEU A 546 -8.84 3.35 -34.81
CA LEU A 546 -7.42 3.00 -34.99
C LEU A 546 -7.22 1.52 -35.37
N ILE A 547 -8.22 0.67 -35.12
CA ILE A 547 -8.20 -0.77 -35.42
C ILE A 547 -9.39 -1.18 -36.30
N GLU A 548 -9.95 -0.25 -37.07
CA GLU A 548 -11.13 -0.46 -37.92
C GLU A 548 -11.01 -1.69 -38.81
N VAL A 549 -9.91 -1.81 -39.58
CA VAL A 549 -9.67 -2.95 -40.47
C VAL A 549 -9.67 -4.28 -39.71
N ALA A 550 -9.05 -4.32 -38.52
CA ALA A 550 -9.01 -5.53 -37.72
C ALA A 550 -10.39 -5.90 -37.14
N ILE A 551 -11.22 -4.91 -36.79
CA ILE A 551 -12.60 -5.14 -36.36
C ILE A 551 -13.44 -5.63 -37.55
N GLU A 552 -13.33 -5.03 -38.72
CA GLU A 552 -14.04 -5.45 -39.93
C GLU A 552 -13.66 -6.87 -40.35
N ASP A 553 -12.37 -7.20 -40.32
CA ASP A 553 -11.88 -8.56 -40.58
C ASP A 553 -12.39 -9.56 -39.53
N SER A 554 -12.52 -9.15 -38.25
CA SER A 554 -13.05 -10.01 -37.18
C SER A 554 -14.48 -10.47 -37.43
N ILE A 555 -15.29 -9.70 -38.17
CA ILE A 555 -16.67 -10.05 -38.51
C ILE A 555 -16.70 -11.30 -39.39
N GLN A 556 -15.64 -11.56 -40.17
CA GLN A 556 -15.54 -12.76 -41.00
C GLN A 556 -15.48 -14.06 -40.18
N LEU A 557 -15.11 -13.99 -38.89
CA LEU A 557 -15.13 -15.13 -37.97
C LEU A 557 -16.54 -15.66 -37.69
N LEU A 558 -17.60 -14.93 -38.06
CA LEU A 558 -18.98 -15.46 -38.06
C LEU A 558 -19.12 -16.67 -38.99
N LEU A 559 -18.34 -16.73 -40.07
CA LEU A 559 -18.42 -17.84 -41.03
C LEU A 559 -17.88 -19.16 -40.46
N THR A 560 -17.01 -19.09 -39.46
CA THR A 560 -16.43 -20.24 -38.75
C THR A 560 -17.11 -20.53 -37.41
N ASP A 561 -18.18 -19.79 -37.06
CA ASP A 561 -18.86 -19.86 -35.75
C ASP A 561 -17.94 -19.54 -34.55
N GLU A 562 -16.84 -18.81 -34.78
CA GLU A 562 -15.82 -18.49 -33.77
C GLU A 562 -16.00 -17.11 -33.11
N LEU A 563 -16.98 -16.31 -33.57
CA LEU A 563 -17.22 -14.96 -33.06
C LEU A 563 -18.19 -14.95 -31.88
N ASP A 564 -17.70 -14.54 -30.71
CA ASP A 564 -18.46 -14.54 -29.45
C ASP A 564 -19.74 -13.66 -29.51
N PRO A 565 -20.92 -14.16 -29.08
CA PRO A 565 -22.17 -13.39 -29.09
C PRO A 565 -22.11 -12.08 -28.30
N ALA A 566 -21.36 -12.03 -27.21
CA ALA A 566 -21.17 -10.81 -26.42
C ALA A 566 -20.46 -9.71 -27.21
N TYR A 567 -19.47 -10.10 -28.02
CA TYR A 567 -18.74 -9.18 -28.89
C TYR A 567 -19.62 -8.64 -30.01
N GLN A 568 -20.42 -9.52 -30.64
CA GLN A 568 -21.42 -9.12 -31.64
C GLN A 568 -22.39 -8.07 -31.07
N ARG A 569 -22.96 -8.32 -29.88
CA ARG A 569 -23.89 -7.38 -29.21
C ARG A 569 -23.23 -6.07 -28.80
N ALA A 570 -21.92 -6.06 -28.53
CA ALA A 570 -21.19 -4.85 -28.25
C ALA A 570 -20.99 -4.03 -29.55
N LEU A 571 -20.51 -4.67 -30.62
CA LEU A 571 -20.31 -4.04 -31.92
C LEU A 571 -21.62 -3.51 -32.53
N SER A 572 -22.76 -4.19 -32.32
CA SER A 572 -24.07 -3.78 -32.83
C SER A 572 -24.54 -2.41 -32.32
N LYS A 573 -23.87 -1.86 -31.30
CA LYS A 573 -24.15 -0.54 -30.71
C LYS A 573 -23.16 0.54 -31.16
N THR A 574 -22.21 0.19 -32.03
CA THR A 574 -21.15 1.06 -32.52
C THR A 574 -21.28 1.26 -34.03
N ARG A 575 -20.43 2.10 -34.63
CA ARG A 575 -20.40 2.30 -36.09
C ARG A 575 -20.02 1.04 -36.88
N PHE A 576 -19.24 0.13 -36.27
CA PHE A 576 -18.83 -1.15 -36.87
C PHE A 576 -19.98 -2.14 -37.05
N SER A 577 -21.19 -1.76 -36.62
CA SER A 577 -22.43 -2.46 -36.97
C SER A 577 -22.83 -2.29 -38.44
N ASN A 578 -22.26 -1.31 -39.15
CA ASN A 578 -22.42 -1.19 -40.59
C ASN A 578 -21.45 -2.14 -41.30
N ILE A 579 -21.98 -3.18 -41.94
CA ILE A 579 -21.18 -4.20 -42.64
C ILE A 579 -21.41 -4.16 -44.16
N ILE A 580 -21.75 -2.99 -44.70
CA ILE A 580 -22.08 -2.83 -46.13
C ILE A 580 -20.95 -3.34 -47.04
N ASP A 581 -19.69 -3.12 -46.66
CA ASP A 581 -18.49 -3.51 -47.42
C ASP A 581 -17.88 -4.85 -46.97
N ALA A 582 -18.52 -5.55 -46.02
CA ALA A 582 -18.01 -6.82 -45.53
C ALA A 582 -18.00 -7.88 -46.64
N LYS A 583 -16.90 -8.62 -46.75
CA LYS A 583 -16.80 -9.78 -47.63
C LYS A 583 -17.85 -10.82 -47.22
N ASN A 584 -18.46 -11.49 -48.21
CA ASN A 584 -19.49 -12.50 -47.98
C ASN A 584 -20.72 -12.03 -47.17
N ARG A 585 -21.03 -10.71 -47.13
CA ARG A 585 -22.16 -10.12 -46.37
C ARG A 585 -23.45 -10.95 -46.39
N PRO A 586 -23.95 -11.47 -47.53
CA PRO A 586 -25.19 -12.27 -47.54
C PRO A 586 -25.16 -13.51 -46.66
N LYS A 587 -23.99 -14.13 -46.45
CA LYS A 587 -23.82 -15.34 -45.63
C LYS A 587 -23.69 -15.02 -44.13
N LEU A 588 -23.38 -13.77 -43.78
CA LEU A 588 -23.14 -13.38 -42.38
C LEU A 588 -24.44 -13.32 -41.58
N TRP A 589 -25.55 -12.92 -42.20
CA TRP A 589 -26.84 -12.71 -41.51
C TRP A 589 -27.34 -13.95 -40.78
N ASP A 590 -27.25 -15.11 -41.41
CA ASP A 590 -27.73 -16.39 -40.83
C ASP A 590 -26.85 -16.87 -39.67
N LYS A 591 -25.65 -16.30 -39.51
CA LYS A 591 -24.67 -16.63 -38.47
C LYS A 591 -24.65 -15.64 -37.31
N MET A 592 -25.32 -14.50 -37.44
CA MET A 592 -25.35 -13.48 -36.40
C MET A 592 -26.20 -13.89 -35.19
N ASP A 593 -25.77 -13.49 -34.00
CA ASP A 593 -26.55 -13.58 -32.78
C ASP A 593 -27.89 -12.84 -32.95
N PRO A 594 -29.03 -13.49 -32.65
CA PRO A 594 -30.36 -12.88 -32.86
C PRO A 594 -30.59 -11.56 -32.12
N VAL A 595 -29.86 -11.30 -31.03
CA VAL A 595 -29.96 -10.05 -30.25
C VAL A 595 -29.14 -8.94 -30.90
N ALA A 596 -28.00 -9.27 -31.50
CA ALA A 596 -27.14 -8.30 -32.20
C ALA A 596 -27.67 -7.94 -33.59
N ASN A 597 -28.25 -8.91 -34.30
CA ASN A 597 -28.66 -8.79 -35.71
C ASN A 597 -29.50 -7.53 -36.03
N PRO A 598 -30.53 -7.14 -35.25
CA PRO A 598 -31.31 -5.94 -35.53
C PRO A 598 -30.46 -4.65 -35.55
N GLY A 599 -29.42 -4.56 -34.72
CA GLY A 599 -28.50 -3.41 -34.71
C GLY A 599 -27.65 -3.35 -35.99
N PHE A 600 -27.11 -4.48 -36.42
CA PHE A 600 -26.36 -4.59 -37.67
C PHE A 600 -27.22 -4.29 -38.90
N LEU A 601 -28.42 -4.87 -38.97
CA LEU A 601 -29.38 -4.61 -40.04
C LEU A 601 -29.76 -3.14 -40.09
N LYS A 602 -30.04 -2.50 -38.95
CA LYS A 602 -30.40 -1.09 -38.90
C LYS A 602 -29.28 -0.20 -39.44
N SER A 603 -28.05 -0.41 -38.99
CA SER A 603 -26.89 0.39 -39.41
C SER A 603 -26.54 0.18 -40.87
N THR A 604 -26.54 -1.08 -41.31
CA THR A 604 -26.25 -1.46 -42.70
C THR A 604 -27.36 -1.00 -43.66
N ALA A 605 -28.64 -1.10 -43.28
CA ALA A 605 -29.76 -0.57 -44.06
C ALA A 605 -29.66 0.95 -44.23
N THR A 606 -29.25 1.66 -43.18
CA THR A 606 -29.02 3.11 -43.22
C THR A 606 -27.98 3.47 -44.30
N ALA A 607 -26.83 2.80 -44.30
CA ALA A 607 -25.77 3.02 -45.29
C ALA A 607 -26.17 2.54 -46.70
N MET A 608 -26.94 1.45 -46.80
CA MET A 608 -27.43 0.93 -48.08
C MET A 608 -28.42 1.90 -48.74
N ILE A 609 -29.30 2.53 -47.96
CA ILE A 609 -30.21 3.57 -48.47
C ILE A 609 -29.41 4.73 -49.08
N ASP A 610 -28.31 5.13 -48.45
CA ASP A 610 -27.48 6.23 -48.97
C ASP A 610 -26.84 5.85 -50.31
N ARG A 611 -26.32 4.62 -50.47
CA ARG A 611 -25.79 4.14 -51.76
C ARG A 611 -26.88 3.97 -52.83
N ILE A 612 -28.09 3.56 -52.45
CA ILE A 612 -29.25 3.51 -53.34
C ILE A 612 -29.59 4.92 -53.83
N HIS A 613 -29.59 5.91 -52.93
CA HIS A 613 -29.84 7.32 -53.28
C HIS A 613 -28.80 7.87 -54.26
N GLU A 614 -27.56 7.40 -54.19
CA GLU A 614 -26.47 7.76 -55.09
C GLU A 614 -26.50 7.00 -56.43
N GLY A 615 -27.34 5.96 -56.53
CA GLY A 615 -27.47 5.13 -57.73
C GLY A 615 -26.32 4.13 -57.90
N GLU A 616 -25.62 3.79 -56.82
CA GLU A 616 -24.43 2.94 -56.84
C GLU A 616 -24.76 1.44 -56.77
N ILE A 617 -25.99 1.09 -56.41
CA ILE A 617 -26.39 -0.28 -56.06
C ILE A 617 -27.49 -0.78 -56.99
N ARG A 618 -27.41 -2.06 -57.34
CA ARG A 618 -28.43 -2.76 -58.12
C ARG A 618 -29.31 -3.64 -57.22
N ALA A 619 -30.52 -3.93 -57.68
CA ALA A 619 -31.52 -4.69 -56.93
C ALA A 619 -31.02 -6.07 -56.48
N ASP A 620 -30.22 -6.73 -57.32
CA ASP A 620 -29.66 -8.07 -57.12
C ASP A 620 -28.49 -8.11 -56.11
N GLU A 621 -27.98 -6.95 -55.72
CA GLU A 621 -26.92 -6.81 -54.72
C GLU A 621 -27.46 -6.69 -53.29
N VAL A 622 -28.79 -6.70 -53.11
CA VAL A 622 -29.46 -6.57 -51.80
C VAL A 622 -30.11 -7.90 -51.41
N GLU A 623 -29.52 -8.56 -50.42
CA GLU A 623 -30.01 -9.82 -49.88
C GLU A 623 -31.33 -9.69 -49.07
N PRO A 624 -32.14 -10.75 -48.94
CA PRO A 624 -33.47 -10.67 -48.36
C PRO A 624 -33.57 -10.08 -46.94
N PRO A 625 -32.67 -10.41 -45.97
CA PRO A 625 -32.72 -9.82 -44.64
C PRO A 625 -32.53 -8.30 -44.65
N LEU A 626 -31.57 -7.81 -45.44
CA LEU A 626 -31.27 -6.39 -45.58
C LEU A 626 -32.38 -5.66 -46.33
N LEU A 627 -32.91 -6.27 -47.39
CA LEU A 627 -34.05 -5.75 -48.12
C LEU A 627 -35.27 -5.54 -47.21
N GLY A 628 -35.58 -6.54 -46.37
CA GLY A 628 -36.66 -6.45 -45.39
C GLY A 628 -36.47 -5.31 -44.39
N ALA A 629 -35.22 -5.04 -43.97
CA ALA A 629 -34.90 -3.91 -43.11
C ALA A 629 -35.04 -2.55 -43.83
N ILE A 630 -34.61 -2.44 -45.09
CA ILE A 630 -34.68 -1.20 -45.88
C ILE A 630 -36.13 -0.77 -46.12
N VAL A 631 -37.01 -1.71 -46.47
CA VAL A 631 -38.43 -1.42 -46.76
C VAL A 631 -39.29 -1.34 -45.50
N HIS A 632 -38.70 -1.55 -44.31
CA HIS A 632 -39.41 -1.48 -43.04
C HIS A 632 -40.00 -0.08 -42.82
N PRO A 633 -41.21 0.06 -42.25
CA PRO A 633 -41.85 1.36 -42.02
C PRO A 633 -40.96 2.38 -41.29
N ASP A 634 -40.11 1.94 -40.37
CA ASP A 634 -39.19 2.81 -39.61
C ASP A 634 -38.17 3.55 -40.50
N PHE A 635 -37.81 2.96 -41.65
CA PHE A 635 -36.87 3.56 -42.60
C PHE A 635 -37.56 4.37 -43.69
N ARG A 636 -38.89 4.39 -43.71
CA ARG A 636 -39.66 4.91 -44.85
C ARG A 636 -39.35 6.36 -45.19
N ASN A 637 -39.25 7.22 -44.18
CA ASN A 637 -38.92 8.64 -44.35
C ASN A 637 -37.47 8.85 -44.83
N ARG A 638 -36.55 7.93 -44.48
CA ARG A 638 -35.17 7.97 -44.97
C ARG A 638 -35.10 7.46 -46.41
N LEU A 639 -35.75 6.34 -46.70
CA LEU A 639 -35.76 5.72 -48.02
C LEU A 639 -36.43 6.63 -49.06
N LEU A 640 -37.57 7.23 -48.71
CA LEU A 640 -38.35 8.13 -49.56
C LEU A 640 -38.38 9.55 -48.96
N PRO A 641 -37.27 10.31 -49.03
CA PRO A 641 -37.21 11.65 -48.46
C PRO A 641 -38.14 12.60 -49.21
N SER A 642 -38.96 13.36 -48.47
CA SER A 642 -39.84 14.40 -49.04
C SER A 642 -39.21 15.80 -49.04
N GLU A 643 -37.98 15.93 -48.52
CA GLU A 643 -37.22 17.18 -48.48
C GLU A 643 -35.71 16.94 -48.54
N GLY A 644 -34.95 18.01 -48.79
CA GLY A 644 -33.51 17.97 -49.02
C GLY A 644 -33.12 18.10 -50.49
N GLU A 645 -31.84 18.35 -50.74
CA GLU A 645 -31.31 18.48 -52.10
C GLU A 645 -31.50 17.16 -52.87
N ARG A 646 -31.94 17.26 -54.12
CA ARG A 646 -32.15 16.11 -55.03
C ARG A 646 -33.12 15.05 -54.50
N ALA A 647 -34.07 15.41 -53.62
CA ALA A 647 -35.03 14.47 -53.04
C ALA A 647 -35.78 13.62 -54.09
N LEU A 648 -36.21 14.23 -55.20
CA LEU A 648 -36.83 13.50 -56.32
C LEU A 648 -35.90 12.45 -56.92
N ASN A 649 -34.64 12.79 -57.20
CA ASN A 649 -33.67 11.85 -57.78
C ASN A 649 -33.41 10.67 -56.83
N LYS A 650 -33.28 10.95 -55.52
CA LYS A 650 -33.10 9.92 -54.49
C LYS A 650 -34.27 8.93 -54.47
N VAL A 651 -35.49 9.44 -54.58
CA VAL A 651 -36.72 8.64 -54.63
C VAL A 651 -36.79 7.84 -55.92
N VAL A 652 -36.55 8.45 -57.08
CA VAL A 652 -36.50 7.76 -58.37
C VAL A 652 -35.51 6.59 -58.32
N ASN A 653 -34.28 6.83 -57.84
CA ASN A 653 -33.27 5.79 -57.68
C ASN A 653 -33.73 4.66 -56.74
N ALA A 654 -34.42 4.99 -55.64
CA ALA A 654 -34.97 4.00 -54.73
C ALA A 654 -36.03 3.11 -55.41
N PHE A 655 -36.95 3.68 -56.19
CA PHE A 655 -37.94 2.91 -56.92
C PHE A 655 -37.35 2.13 -58.10
N ASP A 656 -36.30 2.62 -58.75
CA ASP A 656 -35.57 1.90 -59.80
C ASP A 656 -34.77 0.71 -59.26
N THR A 657 -34.33 0.79 -58.01
CA THR A 657 -33.58 -0.29 -57.35
C THR A 657 -34.48 -1.28 -56.64
N LEU A 658 -35.58 -0.85 -56.01
CA LEU A 658 -36.40 -1.67 -55.13
C LEU A 658 -37.76 -2.00 -55.76
N ASN A 659 -37.91 -3.24 -56.24
CA ASN A 659 -39.13 -3.74 -56.87
C ASN A 659 -40.33 -3.87 -55.91
N GLN A 660 -40.11 -3.80 -54.60
CA GLN A 660 -41.15 -3.86 -53.57
C GLN A 660 -41.93 -2.56 -53.46
N LEU A 661 -41.40 -1.46 -53.97
CA LEU A 661 -42.06 -0.17 -53.96
C LEU A 661 -43.02 -0.05 -55.15
N GLY A 662 -44.30 0.13 -54.87
CA GLY A 662 -45.37 0.19 -55.86
C GLY A 662 -45.98 1.58 -56.04
N GLU A 663 -47.00 1.67 -56.89
CA GLU A 663 -47.69 2.94 -57.20
C GLU A 663 -48.23 3.66 -55.95
N GLN A 664 -48.80 2.91 -55.00
CA GLN A 664 -49.33 3.49 -53.75
C GLN A 664 -48.24 4.12 -52.88
N ASP A 665 -47.04 3.52 -52.87
CA ASP A 665 -45.89 4.03 -52.13
C ASP A 665 -45.46 5.38 -52.69
N PHE A 666 -45.45 5.49 -54.02
CA PHE A 666 -45.10 6.71 -54.74
C PHE A 666 -46.15 7.80 -54.56
N GLU A 667 -47.44 7.44 -54.63
CA GLU A 667 -48.54 8.39 -54.41
C GLU A 667 -48.51 8.98 -52.99
N SER A 668 -48.26 8.13 -51.99
CA SER A 668 -48.10 8.57 -50.60
C SER A 668 -46.92 9.54 -50.44
N TRP A 669 -45.76 9.21 -51.03
CA TRP A 669 -44.61 10.11 -51.01
C TRP A 669 -44.90 11.43 -51.74
N ARG A 670 -45.45 11.36 -52.95
CA ARG A 670 -45.79 12.51 -53.82
C ARG A 670 -46.70 13.49 -53.09
N SER A 671 -47.77 12.99 -52.47
CA SER A 671 -48.69 13.83 -51.70
C SER A 671 -47.95 14.60 -50.60
N THR A 672 -47.01 13.96 -49.91
CA THR A 672 -46.19 14.59 -48.86
C THR A 672 -45.16 15.58 -49.43
N TYR A 673 -44.54 15.23 -50.57
CA TYR A 673 -43.59 16.07 -51.28
C TYR A 673 -44.24 17.38 -51.77
N LEU A 674 -45.47 17.30 -52.28
CA LEU A 674 -46.20 18.44 -52.86
C LEU A 674 -47.01 19.25 -51.84
N ALA A 675 -47.41 18.66 -50.70
CA ALA A 675 -48.21 19.33 -49.65
C ALA A 675 -47.56 20.60 -49.09
N ARG A 676 -46.25 20.76 -49.25
CA ARG A 676 -45.46 21.92 -48.77
C ARG A 676 -45.68 23.18 -49.61
N ASN A 677 -46.38 23.07 -50.74
CA ASN A 677 -46.69 24.17 -51.65
C ASN A 677 -45.46 24.95 -52.16
N GLN A 678 -44.29 24.30 -52.20
CA GLN A 678 -43.10 24.85 -52.85
C GLN A 678 -43.17 24.56 -54.36
N PRO A 679 -42.80 25.52 -55.22
CA PRO A 679 -42.80 25.31 -56.67
C PRO A 679 -41.75 24.26 -57.06
N VAL A 680 -42.16 23.26 -57.83
CA VAL A 680 -41.26 22.24 -58.40
C VAL A 680 -40.54 22.85 -59.61
N SER A 681 -39.25 22.59 -59.75
CA SER A 681 -38.49 23.09 -60.90
C SER A 681 -38.98 22.45 -62.19
N ASN A 682 -38.84 23.14 -63.34
CA ASN A 682 -39.22 22.55 -64.64
C ASN A 682 -38.49 21.22 -64.92
N ILE A 683 -37.24 21.09 -64.48
CA ILE A 683 -36.44 19.87 -64.66
C ILE A 683 -37.04 18.74 -63.82
N ASP A 684 -37.29 18.99 -62.54
CA ASP A 684 -37.86 17.99 -61.63
C ASP A 684 -39.28 17.59 -62.05
N ALA A 685 -40.09 18.54 -62.53
CA ALA A 685 -41.41 18.24 -63.06
C ALA A 685 -41.32 17.30 -64.27
N ILE A 686 -40.39 17.54 -65.20
CA ILE A 686 -40.17 16.63 -66.34
C ILE A 686 -39.70 15.25 -65.88
N ILE A 687 -38.77 15.17 -64.92
CA ILE A 687 -38.29 13.89 -64.38
C ILE A 687 -39.45 13.13 -63.73
N LEU A 688 -40.22 13.80 -62.88
CA LEU A 688 -41.40 13.26 -62.21
C LEU A 688 -42.39 12.68 -63.23
N GLY A 689 -42.69 13.43 -64.29
CA GLY A 689 -43.63 12.98 -65.31
C GLY A 689 -43.12 11.82 -66.17
N LYS A 690 -41.84 11.86 -66.57
CA LYS A 690 -41.23 10.72 -67.29
C LYS A 690 -41.27 9.46 -66.45
N PHE A 691 -40.95 9.58 -65.16
CA PHE A 691 -40.96 8.46 -64.24
C PHE A 691 -42.36 7.80 -64.13
N VAL A 692 -43.41 8.61 -63.95
CA VAL A 692 -44.81 8.13 -63.91
C VAL A 692 -45.21 7.48 -65.24
N ARG A 693 -44.83 8.07 -66.37
CA ARG A 693 -45.09 7.50 -67.71
C ARG A 693 -44.45 6.12 -67.82
N ASP A 694 -43.16 6.03 -67.55
CA ASP A 694 -42.37 4.83 -67.82
C ASP A 694 -42.86 3.65 -66.94
N ARG A 695 -43.42 3.94 -65.76
CA ARG A 695 -44.06 2.96 -64.86
C ARG A 695 -45.54 2.68 -65.13
N HIS A 696 -46.18 3.39 -66.05
CA HIS A 696 -47.61 3.26 -66.39
C HIS A 696 -48.56 3.41 -65.17
N TRP A 697 -48.26 4.35 -64.27
CA TRP A 697 -49.05 4.58 -63.05
C TRP A 697 -50.21 5.56 -63.30
N GLU A 698 -51.36 5.03 -63.70
CA GLU A 698 -52.57 5.79 -64.05
C GLU A 698 -53.17 6.58 -62.87
N GLY A 699 -53.11 6.02 -61.65
CA GLY A 699 -53.62 6.67 -60.44
C GLY A 699 -52.79 7.91 -60.09
N VAL A 700 -51.46 7.77 -60.11
CA VAL A 700 -50.53 8.89 -59.88
C VAL A 700 -50.65 9.95 -60.97
N ALA A 701 -50.76 9.53 -62.24
CA ALA A 701 -50.96 10.44 -63.38
C ALA A 701 -52.24 11.28 -63.21
N SER A 702 -53.35 10.64 -62.82
CA SER A 702 -54.63 11.29 -62.54
C SER A 702 -54.52 12.28 -61.37
N SER A 703 -53.85 11.90 -60.29
CA SER A 703 -53.62 12.78 -59.14
C SER A 703 -52.78 14.01 -59.49
N LEU A 704 -51.69 13.86 -60.27
CA LEU A 704 -50.88 14.99 -60.73
C LEU A 704 -51.65 15.95 -61.63
N ALA A 705 -52.48 15.41 -62.52
CA ALA A 705 -53.40 16.22 -63.34
C ALA A 705 -54.40 17.01 -62.47
N ASN A 706 -54.98 16.36 -61.46
CA ASN A 706 -55.89 17.02 -60.52
C ASN A 706 -55.18 18.11 -59.71
N ASP A 707 -53.91 17.94 -59.33
CA ASP A 707 -53.16 18.97 -58.62
C ASP A 707 -52.94 20.24 -59.45
N VAL A 708 -52.69 20.09 -60.75
CA VAL A 708 -52.59 21.26 -61.65
C VAL A 708 -53.93 21.98 -61.74
N ASN A 709 -55.04 21.25 -61.84
CA ASN A 709 -56.36 21.81 -62.13
C ASN A 709 -57.09 22.34 -60.88
N TRP A 710 -57.12 21.55 -59.80
CA TRP A 710 -57.86 21.88 -58.57
C TRP A 710 -57.05 22.78 -57.65
N TYR A 711 -55.75 22.52 -57.51
CA TYR A 711 -54.86 23.29 -56.63
C TYR A 711 -54.01 24.35 -57.37
N ARG A 712 -54.26 24.56 -58.66
CA ARG A 712 -53.60 25.58 -59.51
C ARG A 712 -52.06 25.48 -59.54
N ARG A 713 -51.50 24.28 -59.39
CA ARG A 713 -50.06 24.00 -59.41
C ARG A 713 -49.50 24.01 -60.84
N GLN A 714 -49.41 25.19 -61.45
CA GLN A 714 -48.93 25.35 -62.84
C GLN A 714 -47.48 24.91 -63.04
N ASP A 715 -46.69 24.88 -61.97
CA ASP A 715 -45.33 24.33 -61.92
C ASP A 715 -45.26 22.82 -62.24
N LEU A 716 -46.36 22.07 -62.08
CA LEU A 716 -46.44 20.64 -62.41
C LEU A 716 -46.89 20.38 -63.86
N ARG A 717 -47.27 21.40 -64.62
CA ARG A 717 -47.68 21.24 -66.03
C ARG A 717 -46.63 20.56 -66.92
N PRO A 718 -45.31 20.80 -66.74
CA PRO A 718 -44.26 20.06 -67.47
C PRO A 718 -44.22 18.57 -67.13
N ALA A 719 -44.70 18.15 -65.95
CA ALA A 719 -44.81 16.73 -65.59
C ALA A 719 -45.95 16.08 -66.39
N VAL A 720 -47.14 16.70 -66.35
CA VAL A 720 -48.35 16.20 -67.02
C VAL A 720 -48.16 16.03 -68.54
N SER A 721 -47.35 16.90 -69.16
CA SER A 721 -47.05 16.78 -70.59
C SER A 721 -46.21 15.55 -70.95
N GLN A 722 -45.61 14.85 -69.98
CA GLN A 722 -44.82 13.65 -70.23
C GLN A 722 -45.67 12.37 -70.36
N PHE A 723 -46.92 12.36 -69.91
CA PHE A 723 -47.78 11.16 -69.86
C PHE A 723 -49.22 11.38 -70.39
N PRO A 724 -49.42 12.00 -71.56
CA PRO A 724 -50.77 12.27 -72.08
C PRO A 724 -51.61 11.00 -72.24
N ASP A 725 -50.98 9.86 -72.52
CA ASP A 725 -51.65 8.59 -72.79
C ASP A 725 -52.23 7.94 -71.52
N LEU A 726 -51.75 8.32 -70.32
CA LEU A 726 -52.26 7.83 -69.03
C LEU A 726 -53.42 8.69 -68.47
N LEU A 727 -53.75 9.79 -69.15
CA LEU A 727 -54.81 10.70 -68.72
C LEU A 727 -56.13 10.32 -69.38
N ASN A 728 -57.24 10.48 -68.66
CA ASN A 728 -58.56 10.38 -69.29
C ASN A 728 -58.77 11.51 -70.30
N TRP A 729 -59.73 11.35 -71.21
CA TRP A 729 -59.90 12.31 -72.30
C TRP A 729 -60.27 13.72 -71.83
N ILE A 730 -60.99 13.88 -70.70
CA ILE A 730 -61.30 15.18 -70.10
C ILE A 730 -60.02 15.87 -69.68
N GLN A 731 -59.13 15.17 -68.97
CA GLN A 731 -57.84 15.69 -68.54
C GLN A 731 -56.98 16.02 -69.76
N ARG A 732 -56.93 15.15 -70.79
CA ARG A 732 -56.24 15.45 -72.06
C ARG A 732 -56.76 16.75 -72.67
N TYR A 733 -58.08 16.92 -72.78
CA TYR A 733 -58.73 18.14 -73.29
C TYR A 733 -58.38 19.38 -72.46
N GLN A 734 -58.30 19.25 -71.13
CA GLN A 734 -57.92 20.35 -70.23
C GLN A 734 -56.48 20.84 -70.44
N PHE A 735 -55.53 19.94 -70.75
CA PHE A 735 -54.12 20.30 -70.97
C PHE A 735 -53.75 20.58 -72.43
N GLY A 736 -54.40 19.92 -73.39
CA GLY A 736 -54.15 19.99 -74.83
C GLY A 736 -55.20 20.74 -75.66
N GLY A 737 -56.31 21.15 -75.06
CA GLY A 737 -57.39 21.92 -75.70
C GLY A 737 -58.16 21.15 -76.78
N ILE A 738 -58.76 21.90 -77.70
CA ILE A 738 -59.63 21.41 -78.80
C ILE A 738 -58.88 20.46 -79.77
N ALA A 739 -57.55 20.42 -79.74
CA ALA A 739 -56.75 19.54 -80.58
C ALA A 739 -56.78 18.05 -80.15
N VAL A 740 -57.35 17.73 -78.98
CA VAL A 740 -57.45 16.36 -78.48
C VAL A 740 -58.58 15.61 -79.20
N ARG A 741 -58.23 14.48 -79.83
CA ARG A 741 -59.22 13.56 -80.40
C ARG A 741 -59.83 12.70 -79.29
N VAL A 742 -61.14 12.80 -79.10
CA VAL A 742 -61.91 11.97 -78.18
C VAL A 742 -62.60 10.88 -79.00
N SER A 743 -62.46 9.61 -78.62
CA SER A 743 -63.24 8.57 -79.27
C SER A 743 -64.71 8.64 -78.83
N PRO A 744 -65.68 8.29 -79.69
CA PRO A 744 -67.08 8.25 -79.28
C PRO A 744 -67.31 7.39 -78.03
N ASP A 745 -66.58 6.29 -77.88
CA ASP A 745 -66.69 5.40 -76.72
C ASP A 745 -66.24 6.05 -75.41
N GLU A 746 -65.08 6.71 -75.40
CA GLU A 746 -64.59 7.45 -74.23
C GLU A 746 -65.53 8.59 -73.84
N TRP A 747 -66.09 9.29 -74.83
CA TRP A 747 -67.04 10.38 -74.60
C TRP A 747 -68.32 9.86 -73.95
N TRP A 748 -68.92 8.80 -74.50
CA TRP A 748 -70.14 8.19 -73.96
C TRP A 748 -69.94 7.60 -72.57
N HIS A 749 -68.79 6.98 -72.30
CA HIS A 749 -68.46 6.46 -70.98
C HIS A 749 -68.39 7.57 -69.92
N GLU A 750 -67.85 8.74 -70.29
CA GLU A 750 -67.75 9.88 -69.39
C GLU A 750 -69.10 10.57 -69.17
N VAL A 751 -69.98 10.59 -70.18
CA VAL A 751 -71.38 10.99 -70.00
C VAL A 751 -72.06 10.09 -68.97
N GLU A 752 -71.92 8.77 -69.09
CA GLU A 752 -72.48 7.81 -68.14
C GLU A 752 -71.97 8.06 -66.72
N THR A 753 -70.65 8.22 -66.58
CA THR A 753 -70.00 8.47 -65.29
C THR A 753 -70.44 9.79 -64.68
N THR A 754 -70.45 10.87 -65.46
CA THR A 754 -70.84 12.22 -65.02
C THR A 754 -72.30 12.26 -64.60
N LEU A 755 -73.22 11.70 -65.40
CA LEU A 755 -74.66 11.70 -65.08
C LEU A 755 -74.99 10.79 -63.90
N THR A 756 -74.34 9.62 -63.80
CA THR A 756 -74.49 8.73 -62.64
C THR A 756 -74.02 9.41 -61.36
N GLY A 757 -72.92 10.18 -61.41
CA GLY A 757 -72.41 10.93 -60.26
C GLY A 757 -73.31 12.08 -59.83
N LEU A 758 -73.85 12.84 -60.79
CA LEU A 758 -74.73 13.98 -60.49
C LEU A 758 -76.13 13.53 -60.05
N TYR A 759 -76.63 12.44 -60.62
CA TYR A 759 -77.95 11.88 -60.37
C TYR A 759 -77.84 10.46 -59.81
N SER A 760 -77.34 10.37 -58.57
CA SER A 760 -77.02 9.11 -57.90
C SER A 760 -78.21 8.16 -57.68
N ASN A 761 -79.45 8.67 -57.71
CA ASN A 761 -80.68 7.89 -57.61
C ASN A 761 -81.25 7.47 -58.99
N GLY A 762 -80.49 7.69 -60.07
CA GLY A 762 -80.85 7.25 -61.42
C GLY A 762 -81.55 8.33 -62.27
N PRO A 763 -81.93 8.02 -63.51
CA PRO A 763 -82.46 8.97 -64.50
C PRO A 763 -83.85 9.54 -64.16
N ARG A 764 -84.53 9.00 -63.15
CA ARG A 764 -85.79 9.55 -62.60
C ARG A 764 -85.55 10.74 -61.66
N THR A 765 -84.31 10.92 -61.18
CA THR A 765 -83.97 11.97 -60.22
C THR A 765 -84.32 13.34 -60.77
N SER A 766 -85.10 14.11 -60.02
CA SER A 766 -85.56 15.46 -60.40
C SER A 766 -86.27 15.51 -61.76
N GLY A 767 -86.83 14.39 -62.24
CA GLY A 767 -87.43 14.29 -63.56
C GLY A 767 -86.48 14.67 -64.70
N ILE A 768 -85.17 14.46 -64.55
CA ILE A 768 -84.17 14.93 -65.53
C ILE A 768 -84.41 14.35 -66.93
N TRP A 769 -84.84 13.09 -67.01
CA TRP A 769 -85.18 12.45 -68.29
C TRP A 769 -86.36 13.14 -69.00
N GLU A 770 -87.45 13.41 -68.27
CA GLU A 770 -88.64 14.10 -68.79
C GLU A 770 -88.34 15.53 -69.20
N ARG A 771 -87.56 16.26 -68.39
CA ARG A 771 -87.15 17.65 -68.67
C ARG A 771 -86.19 17.77 -69.86
N ALA A 772 -85.51 16.69 -70.22
CA ALA A 772 -84.70 16.60 -71.43
C ALA A 772 -85.52 16.22 -72.68
N SER A 773 -86.85 16.16 -72.56
CA SER A 773 -87.81 15.68 -73.57
C SER A 773 -87.85 14.16 -73.76
N GLY A 774 -87.39 13.39 -72.77
CA GLY A 774 -87.46 11.93 -72.75
C GLY A 774 -88.81 11.41 -72.26
N ASN A 775 -89.23 10.27 -72.80
CA ASN A 775 -90.43 9.58 -72.34
C ASN A 775 -90.12 8.76 -71.07
N PRO A 776 -90.84 8.94 -69.95
CA PRO A 776 -90.59 8.16 -68.74
C PRO A 776 -90.88 6.65 -68.88
N ALA A 777 -91.57 6.23 -69.95
CA ALA A 777 -91.74 4.83 -70.31
C ALA A 777 -90.42 4.14 -70.72
N ASP A 778 -89.43 4.89 -71.18
CA ASP A 778 -88.11 4.39 -71.57
C ASP A 778 -87.23 4.02 -70.35
N LEU A 779 -87.65 4.43 -69.15
CA LEU A 779 -86.88 4.26 -67.92
C LEU A 779 -87.14 2.91 -67.25
N VAL A 780 -86.11 2.08 -67.19
CA VAL A 780 -86.16 0.77 -66.54
C VAL A 780 -86.38 0.91 -65.03
N SER A 781 -87.31 0.12 -64.48
CA SER A 781 -87.75 0.21 -63.07
C SER A 781 -86.87 -0.57 -62.09
N GLU A 782 -86.04 -1.49 -62.59
CA GLU A 782 -85.24 -2.42 -61.80
C GLU A 782 -83.73 -2.21 -62.01
N GLY A 783 -82.93 -2.52 -60.99
CA GLY A 783 -81.46 -2.38 -61.02
C GLY A 783 -80.93 -1.15 -60.29
N THR A 784 -79.60 -1.06 -60.16
CA THR A 784 -78.92 0.10 -59.56
C THR A 784 -79.08 1.33 -60.43
N ALA A 785 -79.00 2.53 -59.84
CA ALA A 785 -79.03 3.80 -60.58
C ALA A 785 -78.02 3.85 -61.75
N THR A 786 -76.82 3.32 -61.54
CA THR A 786 -75.79 3.19 -62.58
C THR A 786 -76.25 2.30 -63.74
N ASN A 787 -76.87 1.15 -63.44
CA ASN A 787 -77.39 0.27 -64.49
C ASN A 787 -78.55 0.91 -65.25
N GLN A 788 -79.42 1.66 -64.57
CA GLN A 788 -80.50 2.42 -65.20
C GLN A 788 -79.92 3.49 -66.14
N TRP A 789 -78.94 4.28 -65.69
CA TRP A 789 -78.24 5.26 -66.53
C TRP A 789 -77.55 4.61 -67.74
N ARG A 790 -76.82 3.52 -67.52
CA ARG A 790 -76.14 2.77 -68.60
C ARG A 790 -77.11 2.29 -69.67
N GLN A 791 -78.23 1.68 -69.28
CA GLN A 791 -79.24 1.20 -70.23
C GLN A 791 -79.92 2.36 -70.98
N CYS A 792 -80.26 3.43 -70.26
CA CYS A 792 -80.88 4.61 -70.85
C CYS A 792 -79.96 5.30 -71.87
N LEU A 793 -78.68 5.48 -71.52
CA LEU A 793 -77.67 6.07 -72.41
C LEU A 793 -77.29 5.15 -73.57
N HIS A 794 -77.25 3.83 -73.36
CA HIS A 794 -77.07 2.87 -74.44
C HIS A 794 -78.23 2.93 -75.45
N GLY A 795 -79.47 3.00 -74.98
CA GLY A 795 -80.63 3.20 -75.84
C GLY A 795 -80.59 4.55 -76.57
N LEU A 796 -80.14 5.62 -75.90
CA LEU A 796 -80.01 6.96 -76.50
C LEU A 796 -78.91 6.98 -77.58
N ARG A 797 -77.78 6.32 -77.32
CA ARG A 797 -76.67 6.17 -78.26
C ARG A 797 -77.06 5.39 -79.52
N ASN A 798 -77.90 4.36 -79.37
CA ASN A 798 -78.33 3.49 -80.46
C ASN A 798 -79.66 3.92 -81.11
N GLY A 799 -80.19 5.10 -80.75
CA GLY A 799 -81.45 5.64 -81.31
C GLY A 799 -82.68 4.80 -80.96
N SER A 800 -82.65 4.04 -79.88
CA SER A 800 -83.70 3.07 -79.49
C SER A 800 -84.73 3.66 -78.52
N GLN A 801 -84.63 4.94 -78.15
CA GLN A 801 -85.53 5.61 -77.21
C GLN A 801 -86.74 6.25 -77.91
N SER A 802 -87.87 6.36 -77.20
CA SER A 802 -89.10 6.94 -77.73
C SER A 802 -89.23 8.43 -77.38
N GLY A 803 -89.24 9.32 -78.39
CA GLY A 803 -89.45 10.76 -78.20
C GLY A 803 -88.40 11.65 -78.89
N GLU A 804 -88.37 12.93 -78.53
CA GLU A 804 -87.44 13.96 -79.07
C GLU A 804 -86.14 14.11 -78.25
N LEU A 805 -85.90 13.20 -77.30
CA LEU A 805 -84.71 13.21 -76.46
C LEU A 805 -83.45 13.05 -77.31
N THR A 806 -82.53 14.00 -77.18
CA THR A 806 -81.18 13.92 -77.74
C THR A 806 -80.17 14.03 -76.61
N ILE A 807 -78.95 13.54 -76.83
CA ILE A 807 -77.90 13.74 -75.83
C ILE A 807 -77.63 15.22 -75.56
N LYS A 808 -77.79 16.07 -76.58
CA LYS A 808 -77.70 17.53 -76.46
C LYS A 808 -78.81 18.11 -75.57
N SER A 809 -80.05 17.65 -75.69
CA SER A 809 -81.13 18.12 -74.80
C SER A 809 -80.94 17.60 -73.36
N LEU A 810 -80.41 16.39 -73.18
CA LEU A 810 -80.08 15.82 -71.86
C LEU A 810 -78.93 16.54 -71.15
N LEU A 811 -77.84 16.85 -71.86
CA LEU A 811 -76.72 17.62 -71.29
C LEU A 811 -77.14 19.06 -70.98
N LYS A 812 -77.95 19.71 -71.83
CA LYS A 812 -78.51 21.04 -71.55
C LYS A 812 -79.42 21.07 -70.32
N ALA A 813 -80.30 20.07 -70.18
CA ALA A 813 -81.13 19.92 -69.00
C ALA A 813 -80.27 19.72 -67.75
N SER A 814 -79.23 18.89 -67.85
CA SER A 814 -78.28 18.64 -66.75
C SER A 814 -77.46 19.88 -66.38
N LEU A 815 -77.06 20.70 -67.37
CA LEU A 815 -76.39 21.98 -67.16
C LEU A 815 -77.31 23.02 -66.51
N SER A 816 -78.61 22.96 -66.74
CA SER A 816 -79.56 23.84 -66.05
C SER A 816 -79.59 23.55 -64.54
N ASP A 817 -79.51 22.27 -64.16
CA ASP A 817 -79.45 21.83 -62.76
C ASP A 817 -78.09 22.10 -62.12
N TYR A 818 -77.00 21.86 -62.88
CA TYR A 818 -75.63 21.95 -62.41
C TYR A 818 -74.82 22.97 -63.22
N ARG A 819 -75.25 24.24 -63.20
CA ARG A 819 -74.70 25.33 -64.04
C ARG A 819 -73.18 25.52 -63.96
N ASN A 820 -72.59 25.21 -62.81
CA ASN A 820 -71.16 25.38 -62.59
C ASN A 820 -70.33 24.13 -62.92
N ASN A 821 -70.96 23.00 -63.26
CA ASN A 821 -70.24 21.77 -63.58
C ASN A 821 -69.40 21.94 -64.85
N THR A 822 -68.09 21.75 -64.73
CA THR A 822 -67.13 21.91 -65.84
C THR A 822 -67.14 20.70 -66.78
N HIS A 823 -67.37 19.49 -66.27
CA HIS A 823 -67.41 18.26 -67.08
C HIS A 823 -68.62 18.28 -68.02
N LEU A 824 -69.80 18.66 -67.54
CA LEU A 824 -71.00 18.81 -68.36
C LEU A 824 -70.84 19.85 -69.47
N ARG A 825 -70.13 20.96 -69.20
CA ARG A 825 -69.82 21.97 -70.23
C ARG A 825 -68.86 21.43 -71.28
N MET A 826 -67.80 20.74 -70.86
CA MET A 826 -66.87 20.07 -71.76
C MET A 826 -67.59 19.03 -72.62
N LEU A 827 -68.48 18.22 -72.03
CA LEU A 827 -69.29 17.25 -72.76
C LEU A 827 -70.19 17.92 -73.81
N ASP A 828 -70.91 19.00 -73.48
CA ASP A 828 -71.76 19.73 -74.44
C ASP A 828 -70.96 20.40 -75.58
N GLU A 829 -69.74 20.87 -75.30
CA GLU A 829 -68.82 21.46 -76.29
C GLU A 829 -68.16 20.42 -77.21
N THR A 830 -68.06 19.17 -76.77
CA THR A 830 -67.30 18.09 -77.44
C THR A 830 -68.19 16.95 -77.94
N ILE A 831 -69.51 17.17 -78.07
CA ILE A 831 -70.45 16.17 -78.59
C ILE A 831 -69.92 15.64 -79.94
N PRO A 832 -69.68 14.32 -80.07
CA PRO A 832 -69.11 13.71 -81.28
C PRO A 832 -70.07 13.70 -82.49
#